data_AF-A0A5Q2RH05-F1
#
_entry.id   AF-A0A5Q2RH05-F1
#
_cell.length_a   1.000
_cell.length_b   1.000
_cell.length_c   1.000
_cell.angle_alpha   90.00
_cell.angle_beta   90.00
_cell.angle_gamma   90.00
#
_symmetry.space_group_name_H-M   'P 1'
#
loop_
_entity.id
_entity.type
_entity.pdbx_description
1 polymer ?
#
loop_
_entity_poly.entity_id
_entity_poly.type
_entity_poly.pdbx_seq_one_letter_code
_entity_poly.pdbx_strand_id
1 'polypeptide(L)'
;MTAPARLLHVAFDACDADIARRLAEEGRMPHLASLLERGAVVDTVGPRGVYVGAHWTSMFTGRLPTNHEYYCWAKVDRHTYEWRDTTPRDTVGTRVWDALSGAGHRVAVIDAPHIFPTPDLDGVLVAEWGCHDRHFATQSHPPELVGQLSERFGPHPVGTSPGPGGTPAFAACDYHHRAGLHRTPGEDLALFEDLKEGIRRKTAASLHLLDQGDWSWFLTVYGESHCVGHQFWHVHDPGHPWHDPTRAELLGDPLVAVYELLDEGLGAHLERVDDDTTVYVHLTHGMGPHFDGTHMLDHILWRLDLAHRGAAPVGRRTRLAGMTIGRLPLALERRVTPHLAPLVRRRISSAPPAPNPDLDAVGRAGRTFYDVPNNSPAGGVRVNLLGRERHGRVAPGRELDRVLERLRADLLELVDVDTGEPAVLDVVRTDDVFPRQEVDDFPDLLVEWNRSSLLERVWSPTIGTVVVPYEHWRTGDHHERGLFLATGPGISPGHRDRPLLSHEVAPTVAAALGHRLGDVDGSPRDDLVPSVAARSGALASQRLARRPRPASPEPGAEVPEVEAAPGRSAIAVAGLDERVAQLERESLVWRTMHWLAAEPVPASGALVSVILATRHRPEVLPRAVRSVCAQRYPHWELVVVDNGDDGGGATRAALAELPDHRIHVVHHPEPGLSGARNVGLAAATGEIVAYLDDDNELDPEWLHAVVGAFESHPDAQVLYGARLIDDHDRVHGLPGRGWPWLQFAAYDRATLEEGMITDIGAIAHRAGLPEARFDETLTYAEDWDLLLRLTSDRPPLELPAVACRYRTDAPSRLSDEVVAEQLDRIRTRHRGTASGDA
;
A
#
# COMPACT_ATOMS: atom_id res chain seq x y z
N MET A 1 41.44 2.69 -27.47
CA MET A 1 40.67 2.99 -26.25
C MET A 1 39.59 3.96 -26.69
N THR A 2 38.33 3.64 -26.40
CA THR A 2 37.18 4.51 -26.66
C THR A 2 37.32 5.79 -25.83
N ALA A 3 36.76 6.91 -26.27
CA ALA A 3 36.91 8.15 -25.52
C ALA A 3 36.14 8.06 -24.19
N PRO A 4 36.70 8.55 -23.07
CA PRO A 4 35.99 8.55 -21.79
C PRO A 4 34.76 9.45 -21.84
N ALA A 5 33.85 9.25 -20.90
CA ALA A 5 32.67 10.10 -20.78
C ALA A 5 33.07 11.56 -20.53
N ARG A 6 32.41 12.52 -21.17
CA ARG A 6 32.66 13.96 -20.94
C ARG A 6 32.11 14.43 -19.59
N LEU A 7 30.96 13.87 -19.19
CA LEU A 7 30.31 14.09 -17.91
C LEU A 7 29.88 12.74 -17.33
N LEU A 8 30.47 12.37 -16.19
CA LEU A 8 30.03 11.25 -15.36
C LEU A 8 29.12 11.78 -14.24
N HIS A 9 27.95 11.19 -14.06
CA HIS A 9 27.01 11.51 -13.00
C HIS A 9 26.61 10.24 -12.26
N VAL A 10 27.00 10.13 -10.99
CA VAL A 10 26.61 9.01 -10.12
C VAL A 10 25.65 9.56 -9.08
N ALA A 11 24.45 8.99 -8.98
CA ALA A 11 23.45 9.45 -8.02
C ALA A 11 23.03 8.33 -7.05
N PHE A 12 22.78 8.71 -5.81
CA PHE A 12 22.24 7.86 -4.77
C PHE A 12 20.86 8.38 -4.38
N ASP A 13 19.86 7.53 -4.56
CA ASP A 13 18.46 7.84 -4.25
C ASP A 13 18.24 7.74 -2.74
N ALA A 14 17.70 8.80 -2.13
CA ALA A 14 17.44 8.89 -0.69
C ALA A 14 18.62 8.50 0.23
N CYS A 15 19.86 8.82 -0.18
CA CYS A 15 21.06 8.61 0.64
C CYS A 15 21.27 9.83 1.55
N ASP A 16 21.16 9.64 2.87
CA ASP A 16 21.27 10.73 3.83
C ASP A 16 22.68 11.34 3.84
N ALA A 17 22.75 12.64 3.59
CA ALA A 17 23.99 13.37 3.42
C ALA A 17 24.79 13.50 4.72
N ASP A 18 24.10 13.62 5.87
CA ASP A 18 24.77 13.82 7.16
C ASP A 18 25.39 12.51 7.66
N ILE A 19 24.68 11.39 7.48
CA ILE A 19 25.23 10.04 7.70
C ILE A 19 26.41 9.78 6.76
N ALA A 20 26.27 10.05 5.46
CA ALA A 20 27.34 9.82 4.48
C ALA A 20 28.58 10.67 4.77
N ARG A 21 28.43 11.95 5.16
CA ARG A 21 29.54 12.82 5.59
C ARG A 21 30.23 12.27 6.82
N ARG A 22 29.48 11.86 7.85
CA ARG A 22 30.05 11.25 9.06
C ARG A 22 30.85 9.99 8.72
N LEU A 23 30.31 9.10 7.88
CA LEU A 23 31.02 7.89 7.44
C LEU A 23 32.28 8.22 6.62
N ALA A 24 32.24 9.28 5.81
CA ALA A 24 33.41 9.77 5.09
C ALA A 24 34.51 10.28 6.05
N GLU A 25 34.14 11.04 7.08
CA GLU A 25 35.05 11.51 8.14
C GLU A 25 35.65 10.35 8.95
N GLU A 26 34.88 9.29 9.19
CA GLU A 26 35.32 8.05 9.83
C GLU A 26 36.22 7.17 8.92
N GLY A 27 36.42 7.57 7.66
CA GLY A 27 37.22 6.83 6.68
C GLY A 27 36.53 5.59 6.09
N ARG A 28 35.21 5.49 6.28
CA ARG A 28 34.37 4.36 5.83
C ARG A 28 33.81 4.57 4.42
N MET A 29 33.68 5.82 3.98
CA MET A 29 33.36 6.21 2.60
C MET A 29 34.51 7.02 1.98
N PRO A 30 35.69 6.40 1.72
CA PRO A 30 36.89 7.11 1.29
C PRO A 30 36.77 7.80 -0.08
N HIS A 31 35.93 7.31 -0.99
CA HIS A 31 35.77 7.93 -2.31
C HIS A 31 34.94 9.21 -2.22
N LEU A 32 33.86 9.20 -1.44
CA LEU A 32 33.09 10.37 -1.07
C LEU A 32 33.95 11.38 -0.30
N ALA A 33 34.75 10.93 0.68
CA ALA A 33 35.67 11.78 1.44
C ALA A 33 36.63 12.54 0.51
N SER A 34 37.21 11.84 -0.48
CA SER A 34 38.10 12.47 -1.45
C SER A 34 37.39 13.56 -2.28
N LEU A 35 36.12 13.34 -2.66
CA LEU A 35 35.33 14.33 -3.40
C LEU A 35 34.90 15.52 -2.54
N LEU A 36 34.58 15.30 -1.26
CA LEU A 36 34.30 16.37 -0.31
C LEU A 36 35.49 17.33 -0.14
N GLU A 37 36.72 16.79 -0.17
CA GLU A 37 37.95 17.59 -0.05
C GLU A 37 38.29 18.36 -1.33
N ARG A 38 38.15 17.73 -2.50
CA ARG A 38 38.65 18.28 -3.77
C ARG A 38 37.58 18.88 -4.68
N GLY A 39 36.31 18.73 -4.35
CA GLY A 39 35.18 19.17 -5.17
C GLY A 39 34.47 20.40 -4.64
N ALA A 40 33.64 20.98 -5.49
CA ALA A 40 32.60 21.89 -5.04
C ALA A 40 31.54 21.08 -4.28
N VAL A 41 31.19 21.54 -3.08
CA VAL A 41 30.21 20.89 -2.20
C VAL A 41 29.00 21.79 -2.08
N VAL A 42 27.82 21.28 -2.43
CA VAL A 42 26.57 22.06 -2.43
C VAL A 42 25.47 21.23 -1.81
N ASP A 43 24.75 21.77 -0.83
CA ASP A 43 23.52 21.13 -0.37
C ASP A 43 22.46 21.17 -1.48
N THR A 44 21.68 20.10 -1.62
CA THR A 44 20.53 20.08 -2.52
C THR A 44 19.25 20.21 -1.72
N VAL A 45 18.29 20.96 -2.27
CA VAL A 45 16.99 21.15 -1.65
C VAL A 45 15.92 20.93 -2.69
N GLY A 46 14.98 20.07 -2.36
CA GLY A 46 13.84 19.81 -3.21
C GLY A 46 12.66 20.76 -3.03
N PRO A 47 11.63 20.62 -3.87
CA PRO A 47 10.40 21.37 -3.72
C PRO A 47 9.75 21.06 -2.36
N ARG A 48 9.42 22.10 -1.60
CA ARG A 48 8.91 21.98 -0.23
C ARG A 48 7.56 21.25 -0.21
N GLY A 49 7.43 20.27 0.69
CA GLY A 49 6.16 19.68 1.08
C GLY A 49 5.41 18.86 0.02
N VAL A 50 6.05 18.48 -1.09
CA VAL A 50 5.46 17.56 -2.08
C VAL A 50 6.03 16.14 -1.91
N TYR A 51 5.44 15.15 -2.59
CA TYR A 51 6.01 13.81 -2.65
C TYR A 51 7.45 13.84 -3.15
N VAL A 52 8.33 13.14 -2.46
CA VAL A 52 9.76 13.13 -2.75
C VAL A 52 10.09 12.64 -4.18
N GLY A 53 9.29 11.71 -4.73
CA GLY A 53 9.49 11.23 -6.11
C GLY A 53 9.27 12.32 -7.17
N ALA A 54 8.50 13.37 -6.85
CA ALA A 54 8.37 14.54 -7.73
C ALA A 54 9.70 15.28 -7.94
N HIS A 55 10.65 15.15 -7.00
CA HIS A 55 11.95 15.80 -7.07
C HIS A 55 12.75 15.29 -8.27
N TRP A 56 12.71 13.99 -8.54
CA TRP A 56 13.36 13.40 -9.71
C TRP A 56 12.84 14.01 -11.00
N THR A 57 11.51 14.15 -11.12
CA THR A 57 10.89 14.79 -12.28
C THR A 57 11.35 16.24 -12.43
N SER A 58 11.41 17.00 -11.34
CA SER A 58 11.98 18.35 -11.38
C SER A 58 13.45 18.35 -11.79
N MET A 59 14.26 17.40 -11.31
CA MET A 59 15.70 17.30 -11.61
C MET A 59 16.00 17.06 -13.08
N PHE A 60 15.21 16.25 -13.77
CA PHE A 60 15.50 15.94 -15.18
C PHE A 60 14.71 16.79 -16.18
N THR A 61 13.59 17.40 -15.79
CA THR A 61 12.86 18.35 -16.65
C THR A 61 13.35 19.79 -16.46
N GLY A 62 13.90 20.12 -15.29
CA GLY A 62 14.20 21.49 -14.90
C GLY A 62 12.95 22.32 -14.58
N ARG A 63 11.79 21.66 -14.37
CA ARG A 63 10.50 22.31 -14.07
C ARG A 63 10.09 22.07 -12.62
N LEU A 64 9.24 22.93 -12.09
CA LEU A 64 8.60 22.77 -10.79
C LEU A 64 7.43 21.78 -10.86
N PRO A 65 7.02 21.17 -9.73
CA PRO A 65 5.88 20.25 -9.68
C PRO A 65 4.62 20.77 -10.35
N THR A 66 4.27 22.04 -10.14
CA THR A 66 3.08 22.66 -10.73
C THR A 66 3.15 22.83 -12.24
N ASN A 67 4.36 22.80 -12.80
CA ASN A 67 4.62 22.99 -14.23
C ASN A 67 4.89 21.69 -14.98
N HIS A 68 5.37 20.64 -14.29
CA HIS A 68 5.45 19.28 -14.85
C HIS A 68 4.29 18.38 -14.43
N GLU A 69 3.32 18.90 -13.67
CA GLU A 69 2.05 18.27 -13.30
C GLU A 69 2.15 16.95 -12.52
N TYR A 70 3.28 16.73 -11.82
CA TYR A 70 3.53 15.53 -11.04
C TYR A 70 3.99 15.91 -9.64
N TYR A 71 3.13 15.75 -8.64
CA TYR A 71 3.42 16.14 -7.25
C TYR A 71 3.24 15.01 -6.23
N CYS A 72 2.60 13.92 -6.64
CA CYS A 72 2.43 12.70 -5.86
C CYS A 72 2.17 11.57 -6.86
N TRP A 73 2.49 10.33 -6.50
CA TRP A 73 2.23 9.14 -7.31
C TRP A 73 0.73 8.82 -7.42
N ALA A 74 -0.13 9.40 -6.59
CA ALA A 74 -1.57 9.34 -6.70
C ALA A 74 -2.20 10.74 -6.58
N LYS A 75 -3.39 10.92 -7.14
CA LYS A 75 -4.20 12.13 -7.00
C LYS A 75 -5.67 11.82 -6.83
N VAL A 76 -6.44 12.81 -6.38
CA VAL A 76 -7.91 12.74 -6.38
C VAL A 76 -8.43 13.47 -7.61
N ASP A 77 -9.19 12.79 -8.46
CA ASP A 77 -9.85 13.44 -9.59
C ASP A 77 -10.92 14.41 -9.08
N ARG A 78 -10.82 15.68 -9.45
CA ARG A 78 -11.72 16.76 -8.98
C ARG A 78 -13.17 16.65 -9.46
N HIS A 79 -13.46 15.79 -10.44
CA HIS A 79 -14.80 15.56 -10.98
C HIS A 79 -15.47 14.33 -10.37
N THR A 80 -14.72 13.26 -10.19
CA THR A 80 -15.25 12.00 -9.63
C THR A 80 -15.00 11.87 -8.14
N TYR A 81 -14.04 12.61 -7.58
CA TYR A 81 -13.52 12.46 -6.21
C TYR A 81 -12.87 11.10 -5.93
N GLU A 82 -12.62 10.33 -6.99
CA GLU A 82 -11.96 9.04 -6.93
C GLU A 82 -10.44 9.21 -6.98
N TRP A 83 -9.77 8.22 -6.40
CA TRP A 83 -8.32 8.12 -6.45
C TRP A 83 -7.89 7.67 -7.84
N ARG A 84 -6.78 8.24 -8.31
CA ARG A 84 -6.15 7.84 -9.56
C ARG A 84 -4.64 7.84 -9.38
N ASP A 85 -4.01 6.75 -9.79
CA ASP A 85 -2.56 6.71 -9.91
C ASP A 85 -2.08 7.66 -11.01
N THR A 86 -0.89 8.20 -10.81
CA THR A 86 -0.17 9.03 -11.75
C THR A 86 1.14 8.35 -12.09
N THR A 87 1.52 8.47 -13.36
CA THR A 87 2.71 7.84 -13.89
C THR A 87 3.61 8.90 -14.50
N PRO A 88 4.90 8.59 -14.73
CA PRO A 88 5.79 9.46 -15.48
C PRO A 88 5.27 9.85 -16.87
N ARG A 89 4.29 9.13 -17.43
CA ARG A 89 3.66 9.46 -18.73
C ARG A 89 2.71 10.65 -18.63
N ASP A 90 2.24 10.98 -17.43
CA ASP A 90 1.42 12.15 -17.18
C ASP A 90 2.27 13.43 -17.02
N THR A 91 3.60 13.31 -16.96
CA THR A 91 4.50 14.46 -16.75
C THR A 91 4.60 15.37 -17.98
N VAL A 92 4.64 16.68 -17.74
CA VAL A 92 4.85 17.71 -18.76
C VAL A 92 6.29 18.21 -18.74
N GLY A 93 6.87 18.45 -19.91
CA GLY A 93 8.21 19.02 -20.07
C GLY A 93 9.18 18.10 -20.80
N THR A 94 10.26 18.68 -21.31
CA THR A 94 11.30 17.93 -22.02
C THR A 94 12.35 17.43 -21.03
N ARG A 95 12.67 16.13 -21.06
CA ARG A 95 13.74 15.59 -20.21
C ARG A 95 15.09 15.98 -20.76
N VAL A 96 16.04 16.26 -19.88
CA VAL A 96 17.37 16.76 -20.25
C VAL A 96 18.12 15.80 -21.19
N TRP A 97 17.97 14.48 -21.04
CA TRP A 97 18.58 13.51 -21.96
C TRP A 97 17.95 13.54 -23.35
N ASP A 98 16.63 13.77 -23.47
CA ASP A 98 15.96 13.89 -24.77
C ASP A 98 16.42 15.16 -25.50
N ALA A 99 16.51 16.28 -24.77
CA ALA A 99 17.02 17.55 -25.32
C ALA A 99 18.49 17.44 -25.76
N LEU A 100 19.34 16.83 -24.93
CA LEU A 100 20.75 16.60 -25.25
C LEU A 100 20.91 15.67 -26.46
N SER A 101 20.14 14.58 -26.51
CA SER A 101 20.15 13.65 -27.63
C SER A 101 19.73 14.33 -28.94
N GLY A 102 18.66 15.11 -28.92
CA GLY A 102 18.23 15.93 -30.07
C GLY A 102 19.28 16.97 -30.50
N ALA A 103 20.18 17.37 -29.59
CA ALA A 103 21.31 18.25 -29.88
C ALA A 103 22.59 17.50 -30.35
N GLY A 104 22.51 16.18 -30.56
CA GLY A 104 23.61 15.35 -31.04
C GLY A 104 24.54 14.83 -29.95
N HIS A 105 24.12 14.84 -28.69
CA HIS A 105 24.86 14.21 -27.60
C HIS A 105 24.44 12.76 -27.41
N ARG A 106 25.43 11.86 -27.40
CA ARG A 106 25.22 10.48 -27.00
C ARG A 106 25.13 10.35 -25.48
N VAL A 107 24.04 9.80 -24.95
CA VAL A 107 23.74 9.78 -23.50
C VAL A 107 23.44 8.37 -22.97
N ALA A 108 23.89 8.08 -21.75
CA ALA A 108 23.53 6.87 -21.01
C ALA A 108 22.78 7.25 -19.74
N VAL A 109 21.60 6.68 -19.52
CA VAL A 109 20.78 6.90 -18.31
C VAL A 109 20.37 5.56 -17.73
N ILE A 110 20.82 5.25 -16.52
CA ILE A 110 20.55 3.97 -15.86
C ILE A 110 19.78 4.24 -14.56
N ASP A 111 18.56 3.73 -14.50
CA ASP A 111 17.69 3.67 -13.32
C ASP A 111 17.39 5.02 -12.64
N ALA A 112 17.39 6.14 -13.37
CA ALA A 112 16.78 7.35 -12.84
C ALA A 112 15.29 7.07 -12.52
N PRO A 113 14.81 7.35 -11.29
CA PRO A 113 13.41 7.10 -10.93
C PRO A 113 12.43 7.89 -11.80
N HIS A 114 11.22 7.36 -11.95
CA HIS A 114 10.13 8.01 -12.69
C HIS A 114 10.46 8.28 -14.17
N ILE A 115 11.07 7.31 -14.86
CA ILE A 115 11.37 7.41 -16.31
C ILE A 115 10.77 6.23 -17.08
N PHE A 116 10.71 6.39 -18.40
CA PHE A 116 10.49 5.29 -19.34
C PHE A 116 11.37 5.51 -20.58
N PRO A 117 11.69 4.45 -21.35
CA PRO A 117 12.50 4.60 -22.56
C PRO A 117 11.85 5.52 -23.58
N THR A 118 12.67 6.39 -24.17
CA THR A 118 12.26 7.32 -25.22
C THR A 118 12.71 6.77 -26.57
N PRO A 119 11.80 6.64 -27.57
CA PRO A 119 12.19 6.29 -28.94
C PRO A 119 13.22 7.28 -29.48
N ASP A 120 14.14 6.81 -30.33
CA ASP A 120 15.13 7.64 -31.03
C ASP A 120 16.23 8.29 -30.17
N LEU A 121 16.38 7.88 -28.89
CA LEU A 121 17.50 8.31 -28.06
C LEU A 121 18.85 7.84 -28.67
N ASP A 122 19.74 8.78 -28.96
CA ASP A 122 21.14 8.50 -29.27
C ASP A 122 21.89 8.08 -28.01
N GLY A 123 21.93 6.77 -27.76
CA GLY A 123 22.59 6.20 -26.60
C GLY A 123 21.79 5.07 -25.95
N VAL A 124 21.82 5.01 -24.62
CA VAL A 124 21.13 3.96 -23.84
C VAL A 124 20.31 4.53 -22.71
N LEU A 125 19.17 3.90 -22.45
CA LEU A 125 18.36 4.16 -21.26
C LEU A 125 17.91 2.83 -20.67
N VAL A 126 18.15 2.62 -19.39
CA VAL A 126 17.64 1.47 -18.63
C VAL A 126 16.72 2.03 -17.55
N ALA A 127 15.46 1.60 -17.56
CA ALA A 127 14.43 2.04 -16.63
C ALA A 127 13.99 0.86 -15.76
N GLU A 128 13.84 1.12 -14.46
CA GLU A 128 13.24 0.20 -13.49
C GLU A 128 13.92 -1.18 -13.40
N TRP A 129 15.25 -1.25 -13.55
CA TRP A 129 16.00 -2.48 -13.34
C TRP A 129 16.26 -2.75 -11.86
N GLY A 130 16.77 -1.76 -11.13
CA GLY A 130 17.00 -1.78 -9.68
C GLY A 130 16.60 -0.47 -9.00
N CYS A 131 15.54 0.18 -9.49
CA CYS A 131 14.97 1.39 -8.91
C CYS A 131 13.99 1.06 -7.77
N HIS A 132 13.87 1.94 -6.77
CA HIS A 132 12.85 1.85 -5.73
C HIS A 132 11.45 2.09 -6.32
N ASP A 133 11.21 3.29 -6.88
CA ASP A 133 9.92 3.67 -7.46
C ASP A 133 9.75 3.15 -8.89
N ARG A 134 8.76 2.28 -9.10
CA ARG A 134 8.49 1.61 -10.37
C ARG A 134 7.04 1.81 -10.79
N HIS A 135 6.82 2.11 -12.05
CA HIS A 135 5.50 2.37 -12.63
C HIS A 135 5.12 1.32 -13.66
N PHE A 136 6.11 0.64 -14.23
CA PHE A 136 5.92 -0.25 -15.35
C PHE A 136 6.53 -1.62 -15.02
N ALA A 137 7.44 -2.07 -15.88
CA ALA A 137 8.34 -3.17 -15.64
C ALA A 137 9.71 -2.70 -16.13
N THR A 138 10.76 -3.50 -15.87
CA THR A 138 12.08 -3.18 -16.40
C THR A 138 12.04 -3.04 -17.93
N GLN A 139 12.48 -1.89 -18.43
CA GLN A 139 12.50 -1.55 -19.85
C GLN A 139 13.81 -0.90 -20.24
N SER A 140 14.14 -0.91 -21.53
CA SER A 140 15.32 -0.21 -22.02
C SER A 140 15.18 0.34 -23.43
N HIS A 141 16.07 1.27 -23.76
CA HIS A 141 16.45 1.64 -25.11
C HIS A 141 17.95 1.37 -25.30
N PRO A 142 18.36 0.58 -26.31
CA PRO A 142 17.48 -0.20 -27.17
C PRO A 142 16.75 -1.32 -26.39
N PRO A 143 15.62 -1.86 -26.87
CA PRO A 143 14.77 -2.80 -26.12
C PRO A 143 15.48 -4.08 -25.66
N GLU A 144 16.47 -4.55 -26.41
CA GLU A 144 17.24 -5.76 -26.10
C GLU A 144 18.26 -5.60 -24.98
N LEU A 145 18.59 -4.37 -24.59
CA LEU A 145 19.70 -4.07 -23.68
C LEU A 145 19.53 -4.72 -22.31
N VAL A 146 18.35 -4.60 -21.69
CA VAL A 146 18.08 -5.22 -20.38
C VAL A 146 18.22 -6.73 -20.43
N GLY A 147 17.83 -7.37 -21.55
CA GLY A 147 18.03 -8.81 -21.76
C GLY A 147 19.51 -9.17 -21.74
N GLN A 148 20.33 -8.43 -22.49
CA GLN A 148 21.78 -8.62 -22.55
C GLN A 148 22.46 -8.40 -21.19
N LEU A 149 22.05 -7.35 -20.45
CA LEU A 149 22.57 -7.09 -19.12
C LEU A 149 22.18 -8.19 -18.14
N SER A 150 20.92 -8.65 -18.19
CA SER A 150 20.42 -9.71 -17.30
C SER A 150 21.03 -11.07 -17.61
N GLU A 151 21.29 -11.39 -18.88
CA GLU A 151 22.03 -12.61 -19.27
C GLU A 151 23.46 -12.60 -18.75
N ARG A 152 24.11 -11.43 -18.75
CA ARG A 152 25.52 -11.29 -18.39
C ARG A 152 25.77 -11.16 -16.88
N PHE A 153 24.95 -10.38 -16.19
CA PHE A 153 25.15 -10.01 -14.78
C PHE A 153 24.08 -10.58 -13.85
N GLY A 154 23.04 -11.21 -14.41
CA GLY A 154 21.83 -11.60 -13.69
C GLY A 154 20.81 -10.45 -13.60
N PRO A 155 19.52 -10.74 -13.35
CA PRO A 155 18.53 -9.71 -13.04
C PRO A 155 18.85 -9.02 -11.71
N HIS A 156 18.29 -7.84 -11.47
CA HIS A 156 18.39 -7.22 -10.15
C HIS A 156 17.61 -8.04 -9.11
N PRO A 157 18.22 -8.46 -7.97
CA PRO A 157 17.59 -9.39 -7.03
C PRO A 157 16.23 -8.93 -6.48
N VAL A 158 16.11 -7.64 -6.21
CA VAL A 158 14.88 -7.01 -5.69
C VAL A 158 13.99 -6.48 -6.83
N GLY A 159 14.55 -6.26 -8.02
CA GLY A 159 13.85 -5.59 -9.12
C GLY A 159 12.83 -6.48 -9.83
N THR A 160 12.82 -7.78 -9.55
CA THR A 160 11.90 -8.74 -10.17
C THR A 160 10.75 -9.15 -9.26
N SER A 161 10.65 -8.59 -8.06
CA SER A 161 9.69 -9.03 -7.06
C SER A 161 8.26 -8.64 -7.45
N PRO A 162 7.31 -9.59 -7.42
CA PRO A 162 5.90 -9.28 -7.63
C PRO A 162 5.35 -8.50 -6.43
N GLY A 163 4.50 -7.53 -6.70
CA GLY A 163 3.65 -6.86 -5.74
C GLY A 163 2.36 -7.61 -5.47
N PRO A 164 1.46 -7.02 -4.68
CA PRO A 164 0.15 -7.59 -4.38
C PRO A 164 -0.60 -8.00 -5.63
N GLY A 165 -1.21 -9.19 -5.61
CA GLY A 165 -1.97 -9.73 -6.75
C GLY A 165 -1.12 -10.18 -7.95
N GLY A 166 0.21 -10.31 -7.80
CA GLY A 166 1.10 -10.78 -8.86
C GLY A 166 1.44 -9.72 -9.92
N THR A 167 1.10 -8.45 -9.68
CA THR A 167 1.48 -7.30 -10.52
C THR A 167 2.90 -6.84 -10.21
N PRO A 168 3.60 -6.10 -11.08
CA PRO A 168 4.89 -5.50 -10.72
C PRO A 168 4.73 -4.57 -9.50
N ALA A 169 5.52 -4.78 -8.45
CA ALA A 169 5.49 -3.92 -7.26
C ALA A 169 6.01 -2.52 -7.57
N PHE A 170 5.24 -1.48 -7.18
CA PHE A 170 5.68 -0.09 -7.26
C PHE A 170 6.98 0.13 -6.49
N ALA A 171 7.01 -0.27 -5.21
CA ALA A 171 8.19 -0.24 -4.36
C ALA A 171 8.62 -1.68 -4.03
N ALA A 172 9.38 -2.32 -4.91
CA ALA A 172 9.64 -3.77 -4.82
C ALA A 172 10.26 -4.20 -3.48
N CYS A 173 11.14 -3.38 -2.89
CA CYS A 173 11.73 -3.67 -1.59
C CYS A 173 10.77 -3.52 -0.40
N ASP A 174 9.55 -3.01 -0.58
CA ASP A 174 8.52 -3.12 0.45
C ASP A 174 7.94 -4.52 0.54
N TYR A 175 7.86 -5.26 -0.56
CA TYR A 175 7.19 -6.57 -0.63
C TYR A 175 8.17 -7.74 -0.68
N HIS A 176 9.40 -7.50 -1.13
CA HIS A 176 10.41 -8.54 -1.27
C HIS A 176 10.72 -9.22 0.06
N HIS A 177 10.69 -10.56 0.07
CA HIS A 177 10.81 -11.39 1.28
C HIS A 177 9.91 -10.93 2.44
N ARG A 178 8.68 -10.47 2.20
CA ARG A 178 7.80 -10.00 3.27
C ARG A 178 6.50 -10.77 3.29
N ALA A 179 6.31 -11.60 4.31
CA ALA A 179 5.05 -12.30 4.56
C ALA A 179 4.02 -11.48 5.37
N GLY A 180 4.47 -10.54 6.23
CA GLY A 180 3.61 -9.79 7.14
C GLY A 180 3.94 -8.30 7.25
N LEU A 181 3.22 -7.59 8.13
CA LEU A 181 3.38 -6.14 8.34
C LEU A 181 4.83 -5.76 8.72
N HIS A 182 5.52 -6.60 9.47
CA HIS A 182 6.95 -6.50 9.74
C HIS A 182 7.65 -7.78 9.32
N ARG A 183 8.84 -7.66 8.73
CA ARG A 183 9.67 -8.83 8.37
C ARG A 183 10.15 -9.56 9.62
N THR A 184 10.33 -10.87 9.47
CA THR A 184 11.11 -11.69 10.39
C THR A 184 12.61 -11.41 10.24
N PRO A 185 13.45 -11.77 11.22
CA PRO A 185 14.91 -11.58 11.09
C PRO A 185 15.53 -12.29 9.87
N GLY A 186 15.01 -13.46 9.48
CA GLY A 186 15.48 -14.19 8.30
C GLY A 186 15.11 -13.49 6.98
N GLU A 187 13.90 -12.94 6.91
CA GLU A 187 13.43 -12.12 5.78
C GLU A 187 14.22 -10.82 5.65
N ASP A 188 14.52 -10.16 6.77
CA ASP A 188 15.38 -8.97 6.82
C ASP A 188 16.79 -9.28 6.30
N LEU A 189 17.40 -10.37 6.76
CA LEU A 189 18.70 -10.81 6.28
C LEU A 189 18.68 -11.09 4.77
N ALA A 190 17.63 -11.75 4.27
CA ALA A 190 17.47 -12.03 2.85
C ALA A 190 17.37 -10.75 2.00
N LEU A 191 16.55 -9.78 2.43
CA LEU A 191 16.47 -8.48 1.76
C LEU A 191 17.83 -7.77 1.79
N PHE A 192 18.50 -7.75 2.94
CA PHE A 192 19.78 -7.07 3.09
C PHE A 192 20.86 -7.67 2.15
N GLU A 193 20.96 -9.00 2.06
CA GLU A 193 21.87 -9.65 1.10
C GLU A 193 21.53 -9.32 -0.35
N ASP A 194 20.24 -9.32 -0.70
CA ASP A 194 19.78 -9.00 -2.05
C ASP A 194 20.01 -7.53 -2.43
N LEU A 195 19.95 -6.59 -1.48
CA LEU A 195 20.34 -5.20 -1.70
C LEU A 195 21.84 -5.08 -1.99
N LYS A 196 22.69 -5.76 -1.21
CA LYS A 196 24.14 -5.76 -1.45
C LYS A 196 24.50 -6.35 -2.81
N GLU A 197 23.83 -7.44 -3.19
CA GLU A 197 24.01 -8.06 -4.50
C GLU A 197 23.48 -7.18 -5.64
N GLY A 198 22.37 -6.47 -5.42
CA GLY A 198 21.86 -5.43 -6.32
C GLY A 198 22.91 -4.38 -6.67
N ILE A 199 23.56 -3.81 -5.65
CA ILE A 199 24.62 -2.80 -5.82
C ILE A 199 25.77 -3.37 -6.66
N ARG A 200 26.20 -4.61 -6.39
CA ARG A 200 27.30 -5.26 -7.14
C ARG A 200 26.94 -5.46 -8.61
N ARG A 201 25.75 -5.99 -8.90
CA ARG A 201 25.26 -6.21 -10.28
C ARG A 201 25.09 -4.90 -11.02
N LYS A 202 24.49 -3.90 -10.37
CA LYS A 202 24.30 -2.56 -10.93
C LYS A 202 25.63 -1.88 -11.23
N THR A 203 26.60 -1.97 -10.32
CA THR A 203 27.96 -1.45 -10.54
C THR A 203 28.62 -2.15 -11.73
N ALA A 204 28.57 -3.48 -11.80
CA ALA A 204 29.17 -4.23 -12.91
C ALA A 204 28.54 -3.90 -14.28
N ALA A 205 27.21 -3.80 -14.34
CA ALA A 205 26.49 -3.44 -15.56
C ALA A 205 26.75 -1.99 -15.96
N SER A 206 26.73 -1.06 -15.01
CA SER A 206 27.02 0.35 -15.24
C SER A 206 28.45 0.55 -15.78
N LEU A 207 29.45 -0.08 -15.16
CA LEU A 207 30.83 -0.05 -15.65
C LEU A 207 30.96 -0.68 -17.04
N HIS A 208 30.24 -1.77 -17.31
CA HIS A 208 30.24 -2.38 -18.65
C HIS A 208 29.73 -1.42 -19.72
N LEU A 209 28.67 -0.64 -19.44
CA LEU A 209 28.15 0.37 -20.36
C LEU A 209 29.09 1.58 -20.46
N LEU A 210 29.67 2.01 -19.35
CA LEU A 210 30.64 3.11 -19.33
C LEU A 210 31.86 2.78 -20.19
N ASP A 211 32.35 1.54 -20.13
CA ASP A 211 33.49 1.04 -20.91
C ASP A 211 33.25 1.00 -22.42
N GLN A 212 31.99 1.05 -22.87
CA GLN A 212 31.69 1.21 -24.29
C GLN A 212 32.14 2.58 -24.83
N GLY A 213 32.34 3.56 -23.93
CA GLY A 213 32.86 4.90 -24.21
C GLY A 213 32.01 5.75 -25.14
N ASP A 214 32.55 6.90 -25.53
CA ASP A 214 31.92 7.91 -26.41
C ASP A 214 30.59 8.46 -25.86
N TRP A 215 30.51 8.61 -24.54
CA TRP A 215 29.37 9.22 -23.84
C TRP A 215 29.59 10.73 -23.64
N SER A 216 28.65 11.55 -24.09
CA SER A 216 28.63 12.96 -23.67
C SER A 216 28.20 13.07 -22.21
N TRP A 217 27.21 12.26 -21.81
CA TRP A 217 26.74 12.18 -20.43
C TRP A 217 26.46 10.73 -20.07
N PHE A 218 26.95 10.30 -18.91
CA PHE A 218 26.68 9.00 -18.33
C PHE A 218 26.08 9.19 -16.93
N LEU A 219 24.81 8.83 -16.76
CA LEU A 219 24.09 8.84 -15.48
C LEU A 219 23.80 7.42 -15.03
N THR A 220 24.17 7.11 -13.79
CA THR A 220 23.74 5.88 -13.10
C THR A 220 23.19 6.21 -11.73
N VAL A 221 22.05 5.61 -11.37
CA VAL A 221 21.35 5.85 -10.11
C VAL A 221 21.20 4.56 -9.32
N TYR A 222 21.62 4.60 -8.06
CA TYR A 222 21.44 3.52 -7.09
C TYR A 222 20.21 3.79 -6.23
N GLY A 223 19.31 2.81 -6.15
CA GLY A 223 18.07 2.86 -5.37
C GLY A 223 18.19 2.19 -4.00
N GLU A 224 19.33 1.56 -3.72
CA GLU A 224 19.50 0.69 -2.57
C GLU A 224 19.59 1.46 -1.26
N SER A 225 20.11 2.70 -1.27
CA SER A 225 20.05 3.63 -0.13
C SER A 225 18.61 3.99 0.26
N HIS A 226 17.72 4.12 -0.71
CA HIS A 226 16.30 4.37 -0.49
C HIS A 226 15.62 3.16 0.15
N CYS A 227 15.83 1.97 -0.42
CA CYS A 227 15.28 0.75 0.14
C CYS A 227 15.79 0.46 1.55
N VAL A 228 17.09 0.54 1.79
CA VAL A 228 17.63 0.26 3.13
C VAL A 228 17.14 1.29 4.15
N GLY A 229 17.00 2.56 3.75
CA GLY A 229 16.47 3.63 4.57
C GLY A 229 15.06 3.36 5.06
N HIS A 230 14.15 3.00 4.15
CA HIS A 230 12.78 2.65 4.54
C HIS A 230 12.70 1.41 5.43
N GLN A 231 13.45 0.35 5.09
CA GLN A 231 13.25 -0.95 5.73
C GLN A 231 14.04 -1.11 7.05
N PHE A 232 15.22 -0.49 7.19
CA PHE A 232 16.17 -0.78 8.27
C PHE A 232 16.52 0.41 9.18
N TRP A 233 15.81 1.54 9.10
CA TRP A 233 16.06 2.67 10.00
C TRP A 233 15.98 2.30 11.47
N HIS A 234 14.99 1.48 11.84
CA HIS A 234 14.85 0.96 13.20
C HIS A 234 16.02 0.09 13.66
N VAL A 235 16.79 -0.52 12.76
CA VAL A 235 18.01 -1.28 13.10
C VAL A 235 19.19 -0.32 13.27
N HIS A 236 19.29 0.68 12.39
CA HIS A 236 20.33 1.71 12.42
C HIS A 236 20.28 2.60 13.67
N ASP A 237 19.08 3.05 14.07
CA ASP A 237 18.86 4.00 15.14
C ASP A 237 18.43 3.32 16.45
N PRO A 238 19.30 3.22 17.47
CA PRO A 238 18.95 2.63 18.77
C PRO A 238 17.88 3.41 19.54
N GLY A 239 17.66 4.68 19.19
CA GLY A 239 16.60 5.52 19.76
C GLY A 239 15.23 5.28 19.12
N HIS A 240 15.15 4.51 18.03
CA HIS A 240 13.91 4.25 17.33
C HIS A 240 12.96 3.39 18.20
N PRO A 241 11.66 3.71 18.32
CA PRO A 241 10.73 2.95 19.17
C PRO A 241 10.57 1.47 18.81
N TRP A 242 10.80 1.13 17.54
CA TRP A 242 10.81 -0.25 17.03
C TRP A 242 12.21 -0.89 16.95
N HIS A 243 13.24 -0.27 17.56
CA HIS A 243 14.58 -0.86 17.58
C HIS A 243 14.58 -2.20 18.33
N ASP A 244 15.16 -3.20 17.68
CA ASP A 244 15.38 -4.54 18.22
C ASP A 244 16.88 -4.83 18.25
N PRO A 245 17.52 -4.83 19.44
CA PRO A 245 18.94 -5.11 19.57
C PRO A 245 19.37 -6.47 19.01
N THR A 246 18.49 -7.47 19.05
CA THR A 246 18.79 -8.80 18.50
C THR A 246 18.84 -8.77 16.97
N ARG A 247 18.00 -7.93 16.32
CA ARG A 247 18.12 -7.68 14.87
C ARG A 247 19.44 -6.96 14.53
N ALA A 248 19.83 -5.97 15.32
CA ALA A 248 21.09 -5.26 15.12
C ALA A 248 22.32 -6.17 15.32
N GLU A 249 22.28 -7.10 16.27
CA GLU A 249 23.34 -8.10 16.43
C GLU A 249 23.43 -9.04 15.23
N LEU A 250 22.28 -9.49 14.69
CA LEU A 250 22.23 -10.37 13.53
C LEU A 250 22.72 -9.71 12.24
N LEU A 251 22.26 -8.48 11.98
CA LEU A 251 22.45 -7.80 10.70
C LEU A 251 23.65 -6.84 10.68
N GLY A 252 24.16 -6.47 11.85
CA GLY A 252 25.01 -5.29 12.01
C GLY A 252 24.20 -4.01 11.78
N ASP A 253 24.78 -3.07 11.04
CA ASP A 253 24.09 -1.86 10.57
C ASP A 253 23.91 -1.92 9.05
N PRO A 254 22.72 -2.36 8.56
CA PRO A 254 22.44 -2.47 7.14
C PRO A 254 22.57 -1.14 6.39
N LEU A 255 22.13 -0.03 6.99
CA LEU A 255 22.17 1.30 6.38
C LEU A 255 23.61 1.66 6.05
N VAL A 256 24.49 1.51 7.03
CA VAL A 256 25.91 1.84 6.86
C VAL A 256 26.60 0.91 5.88
N ALA A 257 26.35 -0.40 5.96
CA ALA A 257 26.96 -1.37 5.05
C ALA A 257 26.55 -1.13 3.58
N VAL A 258 25.31 -0.71 3.34
CA VAL A 258 24.86 -0.30 2.01
C VAL A 258 25.60 0.97 1.56
N TYR A 259 25.77 1.97 2.42
CA TYR A 259 26.44 3.22 2.05
C TYR A 259 27.93 2.98 1.73
N GLU A 260 28.62 2.10 2.48
CA GLU A 260 29.99 1.68 2.17
C GLU A 260 30.08 1.01 0.78
N LEU A 261 29.15 0.11 0.44
CA LEU A 261 29.12 -0.54 -0.88
C LEU A 261 28.79 0.44 -2.02
N LEU A 262 27.95 1.44 -1.76
CA LEU A 262 27.71 2.52 -2.72
C LEU A 262 28.98 3.35 -2.96
N ASP A 263 29.76 3.62 -1.92
CA ASP A 263 31.06 4.30 -2.03
C ASP A 263 32.08 3.47 -2.83
N GLU A 264 32.12 2.16 -2.61
CA GLU A 264 32.94 1.24 -3.44
C GLU A 264 32.51 1.30 -4.92
N GLY A 265 31.20 1.30 -5.18
CA GLY A 265 30.63 1.47 -6.51
C GLY A 265 31.05 2.80 -7.14
N LEU A 266 30.94 3.91 -6.40
CA LEU A 266 31.42 5.23 -6.83
C LEU A 266 32.92 5.20 -7.16
N GLY A 267 33.75 4.64 -6.28
CA GLY A 267 35.18 4.47 -6.50
C GLY A 267 35.49 3.76 -7.82
N ALA A 268 34.79 2.67 -8.10
CA ALA A 268 34.97 1.91 -9.34
C ALA A 268 34.61 2.71 -10.59
N HIS A 269 33.62 3.62 -10.53
CA HIS A 269 33.30 4.52 -11.64
C HIS A 269 34.36 5.62 -11.82
N LEU A 270 34.84 6.20 -10.71
CA LEU A 270 35.91 7.21 -10.73
C LEU A 270 37.20 6.66 -11.35
N GLU A 271 37.50 5.36 -11.17
CA GLU A 271 38.66 4.71 -11.79
C GLU A 271 38.58 4.58 -13.32
N ARG A 272 37.40 4.80 -13.94
CA ARG A 272 37.19 4.68 -15.40
C ARG A 272 37.20 6.00 -16.16
N VAL A 273 37.29 7.11 -15.45
CA VAL A 273 37.32 8.45 -16.04
C VAL A 273 38.66 9.12 -15.76
N ASP A 274 39.01 10.12 -16.57
CA ASP A 274 40.25 10.88 -16.42
C ASP A 274 40.01 12.24 -15.78
N ASP A 275 41.09 13.00 -15.57
CA ASP A 275 41.04 14.33 -14.94
C ASP A 275 40.32 15.38 -15.81
N ASP A 276 40.10 15.11 -17.10
CA ASP A 276 39.39 15.99 -18.03
C ASP A 276 37.87 15.74 -17.99
N THR A 277 37.42 14.61 -17.44
CA THR A 277 36.01 14.30 -17.21
C THR A 277 35.44 15.17 -16.08
N THR A 278 34.30 15.82 -16.34
CA THR A 278 33.52 16.42 -15.26
C THR A 278 32.77 15.31 -14.52
N VAL A 279 32.80 15.32 -13.19
CA VAL A 279 32.12 14.34 -12.33
C VAL A 279 31.13 15.05 -11.45
N TYR A 280 29.88 14.58 -11.48
CA TYR A 280 28.82 14.92 -10.54
C TYR A 280 28.49 13.72 -9.67
N VAL A 281 28.46 13.91 -8.36
CA VAL A 281 27.92 12.93 -7.41
C VAL A 281 26.74 13.56 -6.68
N HIS A 282 25.60 12.88 -6.69
CA HIS A 282 24.34 13.46 -6.22
C HIS A 282 23.63 12.53 -5.25
N LEU A 283 23.67 12.86 -3.97
CA LEU A 283 22.78 12.30 -2.94
C LEU A 283 21.52 13.14 -2.99
N THR A 284 20.48 12.65 -3.64
CA THR A 284 19.40 13.50 -4.17
C THR A 284 18.54 14.17 -3.10
N HIS A 285 18.21 13.41 -2.07
CA HIS A 285 17.45 13.79 -0.88
C HIS A 285 17.81 12.79 0.22
N GLY A 286 17.34 13.00 1.44
CA GLY A 286 17.77 12.22 2.60
C GLY A 286 16.67 11.35 3.20
N MET A 287 17.03 10.67 4.28
CA MET A 287 16.20 9.71 4.98
C MET A 287 16.35 9.94 6.48
N GLY A 288 15.25 9.79 7.22
CA GLY A 288 15.17 9.92 8.66
C GLY A 288 14.22 8.89 9.24
N PRO A 289 13.91 8.94 10.55
CA PRO A 289 12.87 8.09 11.13
C PRO A 289 11.48 8.43 10.56
N HIS A 290 10.64 7.41 10.43
CA HIS A 290 9.27 7.56 9.94
C HIS A 290 8.30 7.87 11.08
N PHE A 291 8.10 9.17 11.33
CA PHE A 291 7.25 9.71 12.40
C PHE A 291 6.29 10.79 11.88
N ASP A 292 5.55 10.54 10.79
CA ASP A 292 4.61 11.53 10.24
C ASP A 292 3.22 11.47 10.93
N GLY A 293 2.27 12.31 10.53
CA GLY A 293 0.90 12.31 11.06
C GLY A 293 -0.18 12.10 10.00
N THR A 294 0.21 11.72 8.78
CA THR A 294 -0.66 11.69 7.62
C THR A 294 -1.78 10.65 7.79
N HIS A 295 -1.52 9.55 8.49
CA HIS A 295 -2.53 8.54 8.86
C HIS A 295 -3.67 9.12 9.72
N MET A 296 -3.43 10.22 10.44
CA MET A 296 -4.45 10.89 11.27
C MET A 296 -5.16 12.02 10.53
N LEU A 297 -4.62 12.49 9.40
CA LEU A 297 -5.02 13.75 8.78
C LEU A 297 -6.51 13.79 8.46
N ASP A 298 -7.05 12.75 7.82
CA ASP A 298 -8.46 12.80 7.44
C ASP A 298 -9.40 12.74 8.65
N HIS A 299 -9.04 12.00 9.71
CA HIS A 299 -9.78 12.01 10.97
C HIS A 299 -9.80 13.40 11.62
N ILE A 300 -8.69 14.12 11.55
CA ILE A 300 -8.57 15.50 12.03
C ILE A 300 -9.45 16.43 11.17
N LEU A 301 -9.31 16.37 9.84
CA LEU A 301 -10.06 17.21 8.91
C LEU A 301 -11.57 17.00 9.02
N TRP A 302 -12.03 15.75 9.14
CA TRP A 302 -13.44 15.44 9.31
C TRP A 302 -14.03 16.09 10.57
N ARG A 303 -13.32 16.05 11.70
CA ARG A 303 -13.78 16.72 12.94
C ARG A 303 -13.74 18.23 12.83
N LEU A 304 -12.74 18.79 12.15
CA LEU A 304 -12.66 20.22 11.89
C LEU A 304 -13.81 20.69 11.00
N ASP A 305 -14.15 19.96 9.94
CA ASP A 305 -15.29 20.27 9.05
C ASP A 305 -16.62 20.29 9.84
N LEU A 306 -16.85 19.31 10.71
CA LEU A 306 -18.03 19.29 11.60
C LEU A 306 -18.06 20.50 12.54
N ALA A 307 -16.93 20.83 13.17
CA ALA A 307 -16.82 21.99 14.05
C ALA A 307 -17.04 23.31 13.30
N HIS A 308 -16.54 23.41 12.07
CA HIS A 308 -16.72 24.58 11.21
C HIS A 308 -18.18 24.79 10.82
N ARG A 309 -18.94 23.70 10.62
CA ARG A 309 -20.38 23.70 10.31
C ARG A 309 -21.29 23.90 11.53
N GLY A 310 -20.73 24.08 12.72
CA GLY A 310 -21.50 24.34 13.94
C GLY A 310 -22.17 23.10 14.53
N ALA A 311 -21.76 21.88 14.13
CA ALA A 311 -22.15 20.67 14.82
C ALA A 311 -21.61 20.71 16.26
N ALA A 312 -22.35 20.14 17.22
CA ALA A 312 -21.91 20.10 18.60
C ALA A 312 -20.55 19.36 18.67
N PRO A 313 -19.51 19.94 19.30
CA PRO A 313 -18.21 19.27 19.39
C PRO A 313 -18.40 17.91 20.05
N VAL A 314 -17.82 16.88 19.42
CA VAL A 314 -17.77 15.52 19.93
C VAL A 314 -17.02 15.56 21.29
N GLY A 315 -17.77 15.75 22.38
CA GLY A 315 -17.20 15.84 23.72
C GLY A 315 -17.68 17.00 24.60
N ARG A 316 -18.98 17.06 24.94
CA ARG A 316 -19.44 17.89 26.08
C ARG A 316 -18.79 17.47 27.42
N ARG A 317 -18.24 16.26 27.52
CA ARG A 317 -17.56 15.73 28.72
C ARG A 317 -16.05 16.04 28.78
N THR A 318 -15.37 16.26 27.66
CA THR A 318 -13.93 16.62 27.61
C THR A 318 -13.67 18.11 27.76
N ARG A 319 -14.66 18.97 27.44
CA ARG A 319 -14.58 20.43 27.63
C ARG A 319 -14.34 20.85 29.08
N LEU A 320 -14.84 20.10 30.06
CA LEU A 320 -14.70 20.46 31.47
C LEU A 320 -13.29 20.20 32.05
N ALA A 321 -12.49 19.33 31.41
CA ALA A 321 -11.12 19.05 31.85
C ALA A 321 -10.10 20.06 31.29
N GLY A 322 -10.32 20.59 30.08
CA GLY A 322 -9.48 21.63 29.46
C GLY A 322 -9.78 23.06 29.96
N MET A 323 -10.97 23.29 30.54
CA MET A 323 -11.42 24.61 31.00
C MET A 323 -10.65 25.18 32.21
N THR A 324 -9.83 24.39 32.90
CA THR A 324 -9.00 24.88 34.02
C THR A 324 -7.59 25.34 33.60
N ILE A 325 -7.14 25.00 32.38
CA ILE A 325 -5.79 25.34 31.90
C ILE A 325 -5.80 26.65 31.10
N GLY A 326 -6.75 26.83 30.18
CA GLY A 326 -6.85 28.00 29.29
C GLY A 326 -7.31 29.32 29.92
N ARG A 327 -7.27 29.45 31.26
CA ARG A 327 -7.58 30.70 31.99
C ARG A 327 -6.38 31.26 32.76
N LEU A 328 -5.23 30.61 32.70
CA LEU A 328 -4.02 31.08 33.36
C LEU A 328 -3.29 32.11 32.48
N PRO A 329 -2.72 33.19 33.04
CA PRO A 329 -1.83 34.07 32.29
C PRO A 329 -0.66 33.24 31.72
N LEU A 330 -0.29 33.46 30.45
CA LEU A 330 0.80 32.78 29.70
C LEU A 330 2.11 32.59 30.50
N ALA A 331 2.40 33.49 31.45
CA ALA A 331 3.58 33.41 32.33
C ALA A 331 3.49 32.32 33.42
N LEU A 332 2.28 31.91 33.83
CA LEU A 332 2.05 30.83 34.80
C LEU A 332 1.86 29.47 34.11
N GLU A 333 1.34 29.47 32.89
CA GLU A 333 1.14 28.28 32.06
C GLU A 333 2.47 27.54 31.81
N ARG A 334 3.56 28.26 31.50
CA ARG A 334 4.91 27.67 31.34
C ARG A 334 5.53 27.06 32.61
N ARG A 335 4.98 27.29 33.80
CA ARG A 335 5.51 26.77 35.08
C ARG A 335 4.71 25.62 35.68
N VAL A 336 3.43 25.48 35.31
CA VAL A 336 2.51 24.52 35.96
C VAL A 336 2.17 23.33 35.05
N THR A 337 2.28 23.50 33.73
CA THR A 337 1.93 22.49 32.70
C THR A 337 2.67 21.15 32.83
N PRO A 338 3.97 21.08 33.19
CA PRO A 338 4.66 19.79 33.38
C PRO A 338 4.12 18.95 34.55
N HIS A 339 3.48 19.59 35.55
CA HIS A 339 3.05 18.92 36.78
C HIS A 339 1.56 18.53 36.78
N LEU A 340 0.72 19.17 35.94
CA LEU A 340 -0.70 18.83 35.78
C LEU A 340 -0.97 17.90 34.58
N ALA A 341 -0.05 17.83 33.61
CA ALA A 341 -0.14 16.94 32.45
C ALA A 341 -0.44 15.47 32.82
N PRO A 342 0.12 14.84 33.88
CA PRO A 342 -0.16 13.44 34.19
C PRO A 342 -1.62 13.17 34.59
N LEU A 343 -2.28 14.13 35.26
CA LEU A 343 -3.66 13.98 35.76
C LEU A 343 -4.71 14.16 34.66
N VAL A 344 -4.41 15.03 33.68
CA VAL A 344 -5.24 15.22 32.48
C VAL A 344 -4.99 14.08 31.47
N ARG A 345 -3.74 13.64 31.29
CA ARG A 345 -3.35 12.48 30.48
C ARG A 345 -4.09 11.19 30.89
N ARG A 346 -4.24 10.94 32.19
CA ARG A 346 -4.92 9.73 32.72
C ARG A 346 -6.45 9.72 32.49
N ARG A 347 -7.09 10.86 32.20
CA ARG A 347 -8.53 10.93 31.88
C ARG A 347 -8.81 10.95 30.38
N ILE A 348 -7.81 11.26 29.56
CA ILE A 348 -7.88 11.28 28.09
C ILE A 348 -7.55 9.90 27.50
N SER A 349 -6.80 9.05 28.23
CA SER A 349 -6.32 7.74 27.80
C SER A 349 -7.38 6.63 27.61
N SER A 350 -8.67 6.93 27.75
CA SER A 350 -9.77 5.96 27.58
C SER A 350 -10.72 6.33 26.45
N ALA A 351 -10.32 7.24 25.55
CA ALA A 351 -11.10 7.56 24.37
C ALA A 351 -10.95 6.43 23.34
N PRO A 352 -12.06 5.84 22.85
CA PRO A 352 -12.01 4.85 21.78
C PRO A 352 -11.44 5.46 20.49
N PRO A 353 -10.91 4.65 19.57
CA PRO A 353 -10.48 5.10 18.24
C PRO A 353 -11.59 5.91 17.56
N ALA A 354 -11.23 6.95 16.82
CA ALA A 354 -12.22 7.70 16.06
C ALA A 354 -12.84 6.77 14.99
N PRO A 355 -14.16 6.75 14.80
CA PRO A 355 -14.74 6.06 13.64
C PRO A 355 -14.12 6.63 12.37
N ASN A 356 -13.81 5.75 11.42
CA ASN A 356 -13.25 6.13 10.13
C ASN A 356 -14.27 7.01 9.39
N PRO A 357 -13.95 8.25 8.99
CA PRO A 357 -14.80 8.97 8.06
C PRO A 357 -14.95 8.18 6.75
N ASP A 358 -16.09 8.32 6.05
CA ASP A 358 -16.24 7.74 4.71
C ASP A 358 -15.20 8.39 3.76
N LEU A 359 -14.11 7.65 3.51
CA LEU A 359 -13.00 8.04 2.65
C LEU A 359 -13.33 7.85 1.16
N ASP A 360 -14.59 7.65 0.80
CA ASP A 360 -15.02 7.45 -0.57
C ASP A 360 -15.24 8.78 -1.31
N ALA A 361 -15.59 8.68 -2.60
CA ALA A 361 -15.89 9.84 -3.43
C ALA A 361 -17.04 10.71 -2.86
N VAL A 362 -18.04 10.08 -2.25
CA VAL A 362 -19.23 10.75 -1.71
C VAL A 362 -18.86 11.56 -0.47
N GLY A 363 -18.09 10.98 0.44
CA GLY A 363 -17.59 11.62 1.64
C GLY A 363 -16.71 12.83 1.32
N ARG A 364 -15.78 12.71 0.35
CA ARG A 364 -14.99 13.86 -0.12
C ARG A 364 -15.86 14.96 -0.74
N ALA A 365 -16.82 14.63 -1.59
CA ALA A 365 -17.75 15.61 -2.16
C ALA A 365 -18.67 16.29 -1.10
N GLY A 366 -18.87 15.63 0.04
CA GLY A 366 -19.69 16.12 1.17
C GLY A 366 -19.04 17.21 2.03
N ARG A 367 -17.70 17.26 2.06
CA ARG A 367 -16.91 18.05 3.02
C ARG A 367 -16.50 19.43 2.51
N THR A 368 -16.08 20.35 3.38
CA THR A 368 -15.55 21.66 2.96
C THR A 368 -14.12 21.55 2.45
N PHE A 369 -13.36 20.65 3.08
CA PHE A 369 -11.99 20.30 2.73
C PHE A 369 -11.77 18.82 3.05
N TYR A 370 -10.78 18.21 2.41
CA TYR A 370 -10.47 16.79 2.51
C TYR A 370 -8.99 16.53 2.27
N ASP A 371 -8.50 15.39 2.74
CA ASP A 371 -7.13 14.95 2.53
C ASP A 371 -6.89 14.56 1.07
N VAL A 372 -5.67 14.76 0.58
CA VAL A 372 -5.22 14.25 -0.72
C VAL A 372 -3.87 13.56 -0.58
N PRO A 373 -3.55 12.60 -1.47
CA PRO A 373 -2.27 11.90 -1.41
C PRO A 373 -1.09 12.87 -1.54
N ASN A 374 -0.11 12.71 -0.65
CA ASN A 374 1.13 13.49 -0.67
C ASN A 374 2.34 12.75 -0.04
N ASN A 375 2.16 11.45 0.28
CA ASN A 375 3.17 10.43 0.59
C ASN A 375 4.23 10.73 1.68
N SER A 376 3.83 10.96 2.95
CA SER A 376 4.63 10.98 4.21
C SER A 376 5.46 12.23 4.60
N PRO A 377 6.27 12.93 3.77
CA PRO A 377 6.97 14.16 4.17
C PRO A 377 6.04 15.29 4.63
N ALA A 378 4.86 15.39 4.01
CA ALA A 378 3.83 16.35 4.40
C ALA A 378 2.44 15.83 4.04
N GLY A 379 1.43 16.18 4.83
CA GLY A 379 0.02 15.93 4.51
C GLY A 379 -0.50 16.90 3.44
N GLY A 380 -1.32 16.43 2.51
CA GLY A 380 -1.96 17.28 1.50
C GLY A 380 -3.42 17.55 1.83
N VAL A 381 -3.88 18.80 1.72
CA VAL A 381 -5.29 19.17 1.93
C VAL A 381 -5.85 19.94 0.74
N ARG A 382 -7.01 19.54 0.24
CA ARG A 382 -7.80 20.30 -0.75
C ARG A 382 -9.05 20.89 -0.13
N VAL A 383 -9.40 22.09 -0.59
CA VAL A 383 -10.71 22.71 -0.36
C VAL A 383 -11.63 22.37 -1.52
N ASN A 384 -12.88 22.00 -1.21
CA ASN A 384 -13.94 21.87 -2.21
C ASN A 384 -14.32 23.26 -2.75
N LEU A 385 -13.61 23.72 -3.78
CA LEU A 385 -13.72 25.06 -4.34
C LEU A 385 -14.72 25.11 -5.50
N LEU A 386 -15.64 26.08 -5.45
CA LEU A 386 -16.60 26.34 -6.52
C LEU A 386 -15.88 26.69 -7.83
N GLY A 387 -16.20 25.95 -8.89
CA GLY A 387 -15.64 26.15 -10.23
C GLY A 387 -14.39 25.31 -10.52
N ARG A 388 -13.77 24.70 -9.50
CA ARG A 388 -12.63 23.78 -9.66
C ARG A 388 -13.04 22.34 -9.42
N GLU A 389 -13.75 22.05 -8.34
CA GLU A 389 -14.31 20.74 -8.03
C GLU A 389 -15.78 20.63 -8.51
N ARG A 390 -16.19 19.45 -8.97
CA ARG A 390 -17.56 19.23 -9.48
C ARG A 390 -18.65 19.54 -8.44
N HIS A 391 -18.38 19.25 -7.18
CA HIS A 391 -19.29 19.53 -6.06
C HIS A 391 -18.71 20.57 -5.10
N GLY A 392 -17.97 21.55 -5.65
CA GLY A 392 -17.40 22.66 -4.89
C GLY A 392 -18.42 23.36 -3.98
N ARG A 393 -17.95 23.81 -2.80
CA ARG A 393 -18.78 24.36 -1.71
C ARG A 393 -18.31 25.72 -1.23
N VAL A 394 -17.03 26.04 -1.39
CA VAL A 394 -16.41 27.29 -0.95
C VAL A 394 -16.28 28.23 -2.14
N ALA A 395 -16.70 29.48 -2.03
CA ALA A 395 -16.50 30.44 -3.12
C ALA A 395 -15.03 30.90 -3.20
N PRO A 396 -14.50 31.15 -4.41
CA PRO A 396 -13.17 31.71 -4.57
C PRO A 396 -13.04 33.11 -3.97
N GLY A 397 -11.79 33.55 -3.75
CA GLY A 397 -11.47 34.85 -3.15
C GLY A 397 -11.60 34.83 -1.63
N ARG A 398 -12.29 35.83 -1.07
CA ARG A 398 -12.30 36.08 0.39
C ARG A 398 -12.86 34.93 1.23
N GLU A 399 -13.73 34.09 0.68
CA GLU A 399 -14.27 32.94 1.42
C GLU A 399 -13.22 31.82 1.50
N LEU A 400 -12.61 31.45 0.37
CA LEU A 400 -11.46 30.54 0.33
C LEU A 400 -10.34 30.97 1.28
N ASP A 401 -9.92 32.24 1.23
CA ASP A 401 -8.85 32.75 2.11
C ASP A 401 -9.21 32.56 3.59
N ARG A 402 -10.47 32.81 3.98
CA ARG A 402 -10.91 32.60 5.37
C ARG A 402 -10.91 31.14 5.78
N VAL A 403 -11.32 30.24 4.87
CA VAL A 403 -11.31 28.80 5.13
C VAL A 403 -9.88 28.31 5.32
N LEU A 404 -8.97 28.69 4.43
CA LEU A 404 -7.55 28.31 4.51
C LEU A 404 -6.87 28.85 5.78
N GLU A 405 -7.05 30.13 6.09
CA GLU A 405 -6.46 30.73 7.31
C GLU A 405 -6.99 30.11 8.60
N ARG A 406 -8.30 29.81 8.64
CA ARG A 406 -8.89 29.12 9.80
C ARG A 406 -8.36 27.71 9.93
N LEU A 407 -8.32 26.96 8.83
CA LEU A 407 -7.83 25.58 8.82
C LEU A 407 -6.34 25.51 9.21
N ARG A 408 -5.53 26.44 8.71
CA ARG A 408 -4.13 26.63 9.12
C ARG A 408 -4.01 26.83 10.63
N ALA A 409 -4.78 27.75 11.21
CA ALA A 409 -4.75 28.02 12.65
C ALA A 409 -5.17 26.79 13.47
N ASP A 410 -6.22 26.08 13.05
CA ASP A 410 -6.72 24.90 13.75
C ASP A 410 -5.73 23.72 13.70
N LEU A 411 -5.03 23.52 12.58
CA LEU A 411 -4.00 22.49 12.43
C LEU A 411 -2.75 22.80 13.27
N LEU A 412 -2.32 24.06 13.31
CA LEU A 412 -1.19 24.51 14.15
C LEU A 412 -1.51 24.47 15.66
N GLU A 413 -2.79 24.38 16.05
CA GLU A 413 -3.21 24.20 17.45
C GLU A 413 -3.07 22.75 17.94
N LEU A 414 -2.80 21.79 17.05
CA LEU A 414 -2.68 20.38 17.41
C LEU A 414 -1.43 20.13 18.24
N VAL A 415 -1.62 19.42 19.36
CA VAL A 415 -0.55 19.00 20.27
C VAL A 415 -0.51 17.48 20.33
N ASP A 416 0.69 16.92 20.26
CA ASP A 416 0.93 15.51 20.57
C ASP A 416 0.67 15.29 22.08
N VAL A 417 -0.26 14.39 22.39
CA VAL A 417 -0.67 14.12 23.77
C VAL A 417 0.47 13.53 24.61
N ASP A 418 1.37 12.79 23.98
CA ASP A 418 2.40 12.00 24.63
C ASP A 418 3.65 12.80 24.95
N THR A 419 4.10 13.62 23.99
CA THR A 419 5.25 14.52 24.20
C THR A 419 4.82 15.87 24.79
N GLY A 420 3.63 16.36 24.43
CA GLY A 420 3.18 17.72 24.74
C GLY A 420 3.74 18.77 23.76
N GLU A 421 4.47 18.34 22.73
CA GLU A 421 5.00 19.21 21.69
C GLU A 421 3.94 19.47 20.59
N PRO A 422 4.11 20.52 19.76
CA PRO A 422 3.26 20.72 18.59
C PRO A 422 3.29 19.49 17.68
N ALA A 423 2.12 19.02 17.25
CA ALA A 423 2.01 17.90 16.31
C ALA A 423 2.32 18.33 14.86
N VAL A 424 2.04 19.59 14.54
CA VAL A 424 2.28 20.22 13.22
C VAL A 424 3.30 21.35 13.40
N LEU A 425 4.37 21.35 12.60
CA LEU A 425 5.42 22.38 12.63
C LEU A 425 5.05 23.59 11.76
N ASP A 426 4.48 23.35 10.58
CA ASP A 426 4.02 24.40 9.68
C ASP A 426 2.83 23.92 8.84
N VAL A 427 2.06 24.87 8.33
CA VAL A 427 1.02 24.65 7.34
C VAL A 427 1.22 25.67 6.24
N VAL A 428 1.66 25.17 5.10
CA VAL A 428 2.09 25.98 3.95
C VAL A 428 0.94 26.08 2.96
N ARG A 429 0.60 27.30 2.56
CA ARG A 429 -0.30 27.51 1.42
C ARG A 429 0.47 27.30 0.13
N THR A 430 -0.01 26.41 -0.73
CA THR A 430 0.70 26.04 -1.96
C THR A 430 0.96 27.26 -2.86
N ASP A 431 0.01 28.21 -2.91
CA ASP A 431 0.12 29.46 -3.67
C ASP A 431 1.30 30.36 -3.23
N ASP A 432 1.78 30.21 -1.98
CA ASP A 432 2.90 31.01 -1.45
C ASP A 432 4.27 30.48 -1.91
N VAL A 433 4.31 29.22 -2.35
CA VAL A 433 5.56 28.51 -2.69
C VAL A 433 5.64 28.17 -4.17
N PHE A 434 4.51 27.89 -4.81
CA PHE A 434 4.46 27.43 -6.19
C PHE A 434 3.61 28.34 -7.08
N PRO A 435 4.08 28.65 -8.30
CA PRO A 435 3.21 29.25 -9.30
C PRO A 435 2.16 28.22 -9.72
N ARG A 436 0.88 28.52 -9.51
CA ARG A 436 -0.24 27.61 -9.81
C ARG A 436 -1.05 28.06 -11.02
N GLN A 437 -1.63 27.08 -11.69
CA GLN A 437 -2.62 27.32 -12.74
C GLN A 437 -3.99 27.63 -12.11
N GLU A 438 -4.86 28.31 -12.84
CA GLU A 438 -6.21 28.65 -12.34
C GLU A 438 -7.03 27.39 -11.99
N VAL A 439 -6.75 26.28 -12.69
CA VAL A 439 -7.39 24.98 -12.46
C VAL A 439 -6.32 23.90 -12.48
N ASP A 440 -5.99 23.37 -11.30
CA ASP A 440 -5.04 22.26 -11.14
C ASP A 440 -5.51 21.22 -10.09
N ASP A 441 -4.74 20.15 -9.98
CA ASP A 441 -4.99 19.04 -9.05
C ASP A 441 -4.16 19.15 -7.75
N PHE A 442 -3.42 20.24 -7.54
CA PHE A 442 -2.55 20.41 -6.37
C PHE A 442 -3.34 20.57 -5.07
N PRO A 443 -2.75 20.15 -3.92
CA PRO A 443 -3.22 20.54 -2.60
C PRO A 443 -3.27 22.06 -2.45
N ASP A 444 -4.22 22.58 -1.67
CA ASP A 444 -4.25 24.00 -1.30
C ASP A 444 -3.38 24.30 -0.08
N LEU A 445 -3.28 23.33 0.83
CA LEU A 445 -2.37 23.37 1.98
C LEU A 445 -1.50 22.13 2.01
N LEU A 446 -0.26 22.30 2.45
CA LEU A 446 0.70 21.26 2.79
C LEU A 446 0.95 21.32 4.30
N VAL A 447 0.82 20.18 4.98
CA VAL A 447 0.90 20.06 6.45
C VAL A 447 2.21 19.40 6.82
N GLU A 448 3.12 20.14 7.44
CA GLU A 448 4.42 19.63 7.88
C GLU A 448 4.31 19.12 9.32
N TRP A 449 4.48 17.82 9.50
CA TRP A 449 4.38 17.16 10.79
C TRP A 449 5.63 17.36 11.64
N ASN A 450 5.47 17.37 12.96
CA ASN A 450 6.58 17.24 13.88
C ASN A 450 7.03 15.78 13.93
N ARG A 451 8.24 15.52 13.42
CA ARG A 451 8.82 14.17 13.27
C ARG A 451 9.78 13.81 14.41
N SER A 452 9.58 14.35 15.61
CA SER A 452 10.43 14.03 16.76
C SER A 452 10.11 12.69 17.43
N SER A 453 8.90 12.17 17.21
CA SER A 453 8.38 10.94 17.84
C SER A 453 7.16 10.43 17.10
N LEU A 454 6.83 9.14 17.27
CA LEU A 454 5.60 8.54 16.75
C LEU A 454 4.37 9.33 17.19
N LEU A 455 3.48 9.62 16.24
CA LEU A 455 2.29 10.41 16.47
C LEU A 455 1.03 9.53 16.44
N GLU A 456 0.59 9.05 17.60
CA GLU A 456 -0.63 8.21 17.71
C GLU A 456 -1.84 8.99 18.22
N ARG A 457 -1.58 10.10 18.91
CA ARG A 457 -2.58 10.81 19.70
C ARG A 457 -2.37 12.31 19.61
N VAL A 458 -3.33 12.98 18.99
CA VAL A 458 -3.37 14.45 18.94
C VAL A 458 -4.57 15.00 19.67
N TRP A 459 -4.44 16.22 20.16
CA TRP A 459 -5.52 16.95 20.80
C TRP A 459 -5.53 18.42 20.40
N SER A 460 -6.73 18.98 20.26
CA SER A 460 -6.94 20.44 20.31
C SER A 460 -8.25 20.79 21.02
N PRO A 461 -8.41 22.04 21.51
CA PRO A 461 -9.68 22.55 22.04
C PRO A 461 -10.87 22.39 21.10
N THR A 462 -10.62 22.46 19.78
CA THR A 462 -11.65 22.43 18.74
C THR A 462 -12.20 21.02 18.50
N ILE A 463 -11.33 20.00 18.38
CA ILE A 463 -11.73 18.64 17.97
C ILE A 463 -11.61 17.57 19.07
N GLY A 464 -11.13 17.94 20.25
CA GLY A 464 -10.82 16.99 21.31
C GLY A 464 -9.67 16.07 20.93
N THR A 465 -9.65 14.85 21.47
CA THR A 465 -8.58 13.87 21.21
C THR A 465 -8.92 13.00 20.02
N VAL A 466 -7.96 12.89 19.09
CA VAL A 466 -7.98 11.92 17.99
C VAL A 466 -6.90 10.88 18.30
N VAL A 467 -7.27 9.60 18.23
CA VAL A 467 -6.39 8.46 18.46
C VAL A 467 -6.44 7.59 17.21
N VAL A 468 -5.29 7.40 16.58
CA VAL A 468 -5.11 6.49 15.44
C VAL A 468 -3.78 5.76 15.67
N PRO A 469 -3.78 4.43 15.83
CA PRO A 469 -2.55 3.65 16.02
C PRO A 469 -1.54 3.92 14.90
N TYR A 470 -0.25 3.94 15.25
CA TYR A 470 0.82 4.11 14.28
C TYR A 470 1.29 2.74 13.81
N GLU A 471 0.68 2.25 12.73
CA GLU A 471 1.04 0.96 12.12
C GLU A 471 1.61 1.21 10.74
N HIS A 472 2.90 0.92 10.55
CA HIS A 472 3.56 1.09 9.26
C HIS A 472 4.70 0.09 9.06
N TRP A 473 4.85 -0.42 7.84
CA TRP A 473 5.90 -1.39 7.50
C TRP A 473 7.27 -0.78 7.20
N ARG A 474 7.30 0.53 6.86
CA ARG A 474 8.53 1.34 6.73
C ARG A 474 8.86 2.01 8.05
N THR A 475 10.13 1.96 8.43
CA THR A 475 10.68 2.49 9.68
C THR A 475 11.49 3.78 9.48
N GLY A 476 12.01 3.99 8.28
CA GLY A 476 12.56 5.28 7.84
C GLY A 476 11.69 5.92 6.77
N ASP A 477 11.80 7.23 6.62
CA ASP A 477 11.09 8.01 5.62
C ASP A 477 11.84 9.31 5.24
N HIS A 478 11.46 9.93 4.12
CA HIS A 478 12.28 10.92 3.44
C HIS A 478 12.35 12.28 4.16
N HIS A 479 13.41 13.03 3.88
CA HIS A 479 13.43 14.48 4.04
C HIS A 479 14.09 15.19 2.83
N GLU A 480 13.78 16.47 2.66
CA GLU A 480 14.02 17.25 1.44
C GLU A 480 15.47 17.64 1.12
N ARG A 481 16.40 17.38 2.05
CA ARG A 481 17.81 17.81 1.96
C ARG A 481 18.70 16.70 1.43
N GLY A 482 19.58 17.04 0.51
CA GLY A 482 20.61 16.14 -0.01
C GLY A 482 21.95 16.86 -0.21
N LEU A 483 22.81 16.28 -1.03
CA LEU A 483 24.16 16.75 -1.30
C LEU A 483 24.54 16.55 -2.77
N PHE A 484 25.14 17.58 -3.36
CA PHE A 484 25.71 17.56 -4.70
C PHE A 484 27.19 17.91 -4.65
N LEU A 485 28.01 17.06 -5.26
CA LEU A 485 29.44 17.23 -5.39
C LEU A 485 29.81 17.37 -6.86
N ALA A 486 30.66 18.34 -7.17
CA ALA A 486 31.15 18.54 -8.53
C ALA A 486 32.67 18.68 -8.57
N THR A 487 33.32 17.92 -9.44
CA THR A 487 34.74 18.07 -9.78
C THR A 487 34.92 18.11 -11.29
N GLY A 488 35.92 18.84 -11.77
CA GLY A 488 36.25 18.85 -13.19
C GLY A 488 36.93 20.15 -13.63
N PRO A 489 37.26 20.27 -14.92
CA PRO A 489 38.03 21.40 -15.42
C PRO A 489 37.35 22.75 -15.16
N GLY A 490 37.98 23.58 -14.32
CA GLY A 490 37.51 24.93 -13.97
C GLY A 490 36.48 25.00 -12.84
N ILE A 491 36.11 23.88 -12.21
CA ILE A 491 35.25 23.87 -11.01
C ILE A 491 36.16 23.98 -9.78
N SER A 492 35.97 25.04 -8.99
CA SER A 492 36.82 25.28 -7.80
C SER A 492 36.34 24.47 -6.59
N PRO A 493 37.24 23.88 -5.78
CA PRO A 493 36.85 23.17 -4.56
C PRO A 493 36.17 24.09 -3.52
N GLY A 494 35.44 23.47 -2.58
CA GLY A 494 34.90 24.14 -1.40
C GLY A 494 33.37 24.20 -1.34
N HIS A 495 32.85 24.53 -0.15
CA HIS A 495 31.42 24.63 0.10
C HIS A 495 30.79 25.83 -0.63
N ARG A 496 29.54 25.68 -1.10
CA ARG A 496 28.74 26.75 -1.67
C ARG A 496 27.60 27.10 -0.75
N ASP A 497 27.49 28.37 -0.38
CA ASP A 497 26.48 28.85 0.57
C ASP A 497 25.04 28.73 0.03
N ARG A 498 24.87 28.80 -1.30
CA ARG A 498 23.56 28.68 -1.93
C ARG A 498 23.26 27.21 -2.29
N PRO A 499 22.17 26.62 -1.77
CA PRO A 499 21.77 25.28 -2.16
C PRO A 499 21.40 25.20 -3.65
N LEU A 500 21.60 24.02 -4.23
CA LEU A 500 21.15 23.68 -5.58
C LEU A 500 19.70 23.19 -5.49
N LEU A 501 18.79 23.88 -6.18
CA LEU A 501 17.39 23.47 -6.22
C LEU A 501 17.22 22.31 -7.21
N SER A 502 16.30 21.38 -6.93
CA SER A 502 16.09 20.23 -7.83
C SER A 502 15.87 20.63 -9.29
N HIS A 503 15.04 21.65 -9.55
CA HIS A 503 14.76 22.12 -10.92
C HIS A 503 15.93 22.89 -11.58
N GLU A 504 17.04 23.15 -10.87
CA GLU A 504 18.27 23.71 -11.44
C GLU A 504 19.26 22.63 -11.93
N VAL A 505 19.02 21.34 -11.62
CA VAL A 505 19.92 20.23 -12.00
C VAL A 505 19.97 20.04 -13.52
N ALA A 506 18.82 19.85 -14.18
CA ALA A 506 18.74 19.70 -15.64
C ALA A 506 19.42 20.85 -16.41
N PRO A 507 19.12 22.15 -16.15
CA PRO A 507 19.79 23.23 -16.87
C PRO A 507 21.31 23.30 -16.56
N THR A 508 21.75 22.90 -15.36
CA THR A 508 23.18 22.81 -15.03
C THR A 508 23.89 21.69 -15.82
N VAL A 509 23.29 20.50 -15.89
CA VAL A 509 23.81 19.38 -16.69
C VAL A 509 23.87 19.75 -18.18
N ALA A 510 22.82 20.37 -18.72
CA ALA A 510 22.81 20.83 -20.10
C ALA A 510 23.92 21.87 -20.37
N ALA A 511 24.08 22.85 -19.48
CA ALA A 511 25.10 23.88 -19.59
C ALA A 511 26.52 23.31 -19.54
N ALA A 512 26.77 22.27 -18.73
CA ALA A 512 28.07 21.57 -18.67
C ALA A 512 28.48 20.92 -20.00
N LEU A 513 27.50 20.64 -20.86
CA LEU A 513 27.70 20.08 -22.20
C LEU A 513 27.63 21.14 -23.30
N GLY A 514 27.42 22.41 -22.96
CA GLY A 514 27.33 23.52 -23.89
C GLY A 514 25.94 23.69 -24.52
N HIS A 515 24.91 23.13 -23.89
CA HIS A 515 23.52 23.21 -24.35
C HIS A 515 22.67 24.06 -23.39
N ARG A 516 21.60 24.68 -23.91
CA ARG A 516 20.64 25.45 -23.11
C ARG A 516 19.25 24.86 -23.29
N LEU A 517 18.60 24.52 -22.19
CA LEU A 517 17.20 24.08 -22.19
C LEU A 517 16.27 25.28 -22.36
N GLY A 518 15.21 25.11 -23.16
CA GLY A 518 14.26 26.19 -23.49
C GLY A 518 13.01 26.23 -22.61
N ASP A 519 12.72 25.16 -21.87
CA ASP A 519 11.45 24.95 -21.15
C ASP A 519 11.73 24.51 -19.71
N VAL A 520 12.29 25.42 -18.92
CA VAL A 520 12.73 25.20 -17.53
C VAL A 520 12.30 26.35 -16.64
N ASP A 521 12.07 26.06 -15.36
CA ASP A 521 11.75 27.06 -14.32
C ASP A 521 13.01 27.58 -13.61
N GLY A 522 14.12 26.85 -13.72
CA GLY A 522 15.41 27.18 -13.12
C GLY A 522 16.42 27.77 -14.09
N SER A 523 17.56 28.21 -13.54
CA SER A 523 18.74 28.60 -14.31
C SER A 523 19.92 27.66 -14.00
N PRO A 524 20.88 27.49 -14.92
CA PRO A 524 22.09 26.73 -14.65
C PRO A 524 22.88 27.31 -13.47
N ARG A 525 23.54 26.44 -12.69
CA ARG A 525 24.54 26.81 -11.69
C ARG A 525 25.91 27.01 -12.35
N ASP A 526 26.22 28.24 -12.73
CA ASP A 526 27.49 28.59 -13.38
C ASP A 526 28.72 28.16 -12.57
N ASP A 527 28.63 28.15 -11.23
CA ASP A 527 29.69 27.72 -10.32
C ASP A 527 29.95 26.21 -10.28
N LEU A 528 29.09 25.43 -10.96
CA LEU A 528 29.17 23.97 -11.12
C LEU A 528 29.39 23.54 -12.58
N VAL A 529 29.38 24.50 -13.52
CA VAL A 529 29.61 24.25 -14.95
C VAL A 529 31.12 24.30 -15.25
N PRO A 530 31.69 23.30 -15.93
CA PRO A 530 33.12 23.30 -16.30
C PRO A 530 33.46 24.48 -17.23
N SER A 531 34.64 25.06 -17.04
CA SER A 531 35.06 26.22 -17.84
C SER A 531 35.41 25.83 -19.28
N VAL A 532 34.92 26.59 -20.26
CA VAL A 532 35.18 26.38 -21.69
C VAL A 532 36.68 26.52 -22.04
N ALA A 533 37.45 27.28 -21.24
CA ALA A 533 38.87 27.55 -21.48
C ALA A 533 39.80 26.37 -21.15
N ALA A 534 39.37 25.39 -20.36
CA ALA A 534 40.25 24.31 -19.88
C ALA A 534 40.34 23.08 -20.80
N ARG A 535 39.40 22.90 -21.75
CA ARG A 535 39.37 21.73 -22.66
C ARG A 535 40.48 21.72 -23.74
N SER A 536 41.40 22.68 -23.72
CA SER A 536 42.42 22.85 -24.77
C SER A 536 43.88 22.84 -24.28
N GLY A 537 44.16 22.38 -23.06
CA GLY A 537 45.54 22.10 -22.70
C GLY A 537 45.76 21.46 -21.34
N ALA A 538 46.25 20.23 -21.31
CA ALA A 538 47.61 19.93 -20.85
C ALA A 538 47.89 18.42 -20.82
N LEU A 539 48.59 17.94 -21.85
CA LEU A 539 49.51 16.81 -21.76
C LEU A 539 50.63 17.18 -20.78
N ALA A 540 50.53 16.84 -19.49
CA ALA A 540 51.70 16.72 -18.60
C ALA A 540 51.36 16.07 -17.25
N SER A 541 51.61 14.76 -17.18
CA SER A 541 52.39 14.11 -16.11
C SER A 541 52.02 14.39 -14.64
N GLN A 542 51.42 13.39 -13.97
CA GLN A 542 51.94 12.89 -12.69
C GLN A 542 51.29 11.56 -12.27
N ARG A 543 52.08 10.48 -12.31
CA ARG A 543 51.79 9.21 -11.63
C ARG A 543 52.15 9.36 -10.16
N LEU A 544 51.27 8.96 -9.24
CA LEU A 544 51.59 8.79 -7.82
C LEU A 544 51.10 7.43 -7.29
N ALA A 545 51.87 6.93 -6.34
CA ALA A 545 52.02 5.51 -6.01
C ALA A 545 51.07 5.03 -4.91
N ARG A 546 50.56 3.79 -5.06
CA ARG A 546 49.83 3.04 -4.03
C ARG A 546 50.75 2.71 -2.84
N ARG A 547 50.25 2.90 -1.61
CA ARG A 547 50.82 2.35 -0.36
C ARG A 547 49.79 1.49 0.39
N PRO A 548 50.23 0.55 1.24
CA PRO A 548 49.45 -0.62 1.65
C PRO A 548 48.64 -0.43 2.95
N ARG A 549 47.56 -1.23 3.07
CA ARG A 549 46.62 -1.34 4.20
C ARG A 549 47.31 -1.59 5.56
N PRO A 550 46.85 -0.97 6.67
CA PRO A 550 47.21 -1.40 8.02
C PRO A 550 46.26 -2.49 8.56
N ALA A 551 46.79 -3.29 9.48
CA ALA A 551 46.19 -4.49 10.06
C ALA A 551 45.24 -4.20 11.23
N SER A 552 44.25 -5.08 11.41
CA SER A 552 43.22 -5.04 12.45
C SER A 552 43.77 -5.28 13.87
N PRO A 553 43.22 -4.67 14.94
CA PRO A 553 43.49 -5.08 16.32
C PRO A 553 42.48 -6.11 16.85
N GLU A 554 42.94 -6.92 17.81
CA GLU A 554 42.25 -8.04 18.45
C GLU A 554 41.20 -7.63 19.51
N PRO A 555 40.21 -8.51 19.81
CA PRO A 555 39.10 -8.22 20.71
C PRO A 555 39.42 -8.60 22.17
N GLY A 556 39.03 -7.75 23.12
CA GLY A 556 39.13 -8.08 24.55
C GLY A 556 38.80 -6.93 25.47
N ALA A 557 37.51 -6.63 25.66
CA ALA A 557 37.02 -5.89 26.82
C ALA A 557 35.58 -6.33 27.13
N GLU A 558 35.40 -7.03 28.24
CA GLU A 558 34.09 -7.39 28.81
C GLU A 558 33.34 -6.14 29.27
N VAL A 559 32.02 -6.11 29.04
CA VAL A 559 31.08 -5.09 29.53
C VAL A 559 30.12 -5.73 30.53
N PRO A 560 29.75 -5.08 31.65
CA PRO A 560 29.03 -5.71 32.75
C PRO A 560 27.54 -5.89 32.48
N GLU A 561 26.97 -6.99 32.97
CA GLU A 561 25.53 -7.26 33.05
C GLU A 561 24.79 -6.19 33.87
N VAL A 562 23.65 -5.72 33.36
CA VAL A 562 22.66 -4.93 34.11
C VAL A 562 21.31 -5.61 34.02
N GLU A 563 20.78 -5.99 35.17
CA GLU A 563 19.50 -6.70 35.35
C GLU A 563 18.28 -5.90 34.86
N ALA A 564 17.31 -6.66 34.34
CA ALA A 564 16.06 -6.20 33.73
C ALA A 564 15.12 -5.49 34.73
N ALA A 565 14.57 -4.34 34.32
CA ALA A 565 13.46 -3.70 35.00
C ALA A 565 12.11 -4.29 34.52
N PRO A 566 11.23 -4.75 35.43
CA PRO A 566 9.94 -5.34 35.06
C PRO A 566 8.86 -4.25 34.96
N GLY A 567 8.04 -4.30 33.90
CA GLY A 567 6.82 -3.51 33.84
C GLY A 567 6.38 -3.09 32.44
N ARG A 568 5.91 -4.03 31.62
CA ARG A 568 5.08 -3.72 30.46
C ARG A 568 3.63 -4.11 30.79
N SER A 569 2.80 -3.09 31.00
CA SER A 569 1.35 -3.22 31.15
C SER A 569 0.74 -3.30 29.76
N ALA A 570 0.13 -4.45 29.45
CA ALA A 570 -0.74 -4.65 28.29
C ALA A 570 -1.91 -3.65 28.29
N ILE A 571 -2.12 -2.92 27.20
CA ILE A 571 -3.37 -2.20 26.92
C ILE A 571 -3.74 -2.38 25.43
N ALA A 572 -4.65 -3.33 25.21
CA ALA A 572 -5.71 -3.47 24.20
C ALA A 572 -5.45 -3.14 22.70
N VAL A 573 -4.95 -4.16 21.99
CA VAL A 573 -5.24 -4.44 20.57
C VAL A 573 -6.67 -5.00 20.50
N ALA A 574 -7.64 -4.27 19.96
CA ALA A 574 -9.00 -4.79 19.80
C ALA A 574 -9.49 -4.51 18.37
N GLY A 575 -9.65 -5.57 17.58
CA GLY A 575 -10.19 -5.53 16.21
C GLY A 575 -9.16 -5.70 15.08
N LEU A 576 -7.87 -5.48 15.32
CA LEU A 576 -6.82 -5.71 14.30
C LEU A 576 -6.63 -7.20 14.01
N ASP A 577 -6.53 -8.01 15.06
CA ASP A 577 -6.41 -9.47 14.94
C ASP A 577 -7.62 -10.07 14.20
N GLU A 578 -8.82 -9.53 14.43
CA GLU A 578 -10.04 -9.94 13.74
C GLU A 578 -9.99 -9.60 12.24
N ARG A 579 -9.50 -8.41 11.88
CA ARG A 579 -9.38 -7.99 10.47
C ARG A 579 -8.28 -8.75 9.74
N VAL A 580 -7.14 -8.98 10.36
CA VAL A 580 -6.04 -9.78 9.81
C VAL A 580 -6.52 -11.22 9.62
N ALA A 581 -7.14 -11.83 10.64
CA ALA A 581 -7.69 -13.18 10.53
C ALA A 581 -8.73 -13.28 9.41
N GLN A 582 -9.58 -12.27 9.23
CA GLN A 582 -10.53 -12.26 8.11
C GLN A 582 -9.82 -12.23 6.74
N LEU A 583 -8.83 -11.36 6.55
CA LEU A 583 -8.09 -11.26 5.29
C LEU A 583 -7.27 -12.52 4.98
N GLU A 584 -6.70 -13.17 6.00
CA GLU A 584 -6.01 -14.46 5.85
C GLU A 584 -6.96 -15.55 5.37
N ARG A 585 -8.18 -15.59 5.91
CA ARG A 585 -9.23 -16.52 5.49
C ARG A 585 -9.68 -16.27 4.05
N GLU A 586 -9.89 -15.01 3.67
CA GLU A 586 -10.25 -14.64 2.29
C GLU A 586 -9.12 -15.01 1.30
N SER A 587 -7.85 -14.78 1.68
CA SER A 587 -6.68 -15.20 0.90
C SER A 587 -6.60 -16.72 0.75
N LEU A 588 -6.88 -17.47 1.82
CA LEU A 588 -6.89 -18.94 1.81
C LEU A 588 -7.94 -19.48 0.81
N VAL A 589 -9.11 -18.83 0.71
CA VAL A 589 -10.14 -19.23 -0.27
C VAL A 589 -9.59 -19.14 -1.69
N TRP A 590 -8.99 -18.01 -2.07
CA TRP A 590 -8.47 -17.83 -3.42
C TRP A 590 -7.31 -18.78 -3.74
N ARG A 591 -6.43 -19.08 -2.78
CA ARG A 591 -5.36 -20.06 -2.96
C ARG A 591 -5.91 -21.47 -3.22
N THR A 592 -6.93 -21.88 -2.46
CA THR A 592 -7.60 -23.18 -2.63
C THR A 592 -8.29 -23.25 -3.98
N MET A 593 -8.97 -22.20 -4.42
CA MET A 593 -9.63 -22.15 -5.74
C MET A 593 -8.63 -22.31 -6.89
N HIS A 594 -7.47 -21.64 -6.81
CA HIS A 594 -6.40 -21.79 -7.81
C HIS A 594 -5.83 -23.22 -7.82
N TRP A 595 -5.69 -23.83 -6.65
CA TRP A 595 -5.24 -25.21 -6.51
C TRP A 595 -6.26 -26.20 -7.10
N LEU A 596 -7.55 -26.11 -6.71
CA LEU A 596 -8.64 -26.95 -7.23
C LEU A 596 -8.74 -26.90 -8.76
N ALA A 597 -8.59 -25.71 -9.35
CA ALA A 597 -8.62 -25.54 -10.80
C ALA A 597 -7.47 -26.29 -11.52
N ALA A 598 -6.32 -26.48 -10.86
CA ALA A 598 -5.16 -27.16 -11.40
C ALA A 598 -5.15 -28.68 -11.10
N GLU A 599 -5.82 -29.11 -10.03
CA GLU A 599 -5.80 -30.49 -9.58
C GLU A 599 -6.80 -31.39 -10.32
N PRO A 600 -6.49 -32.70 -10.42
CA PRO A 600 -7.41 -33.68 -10.93
C PRO A 600 -8.57 -33.91 -9.95
N VAL A 601 -9.75 -34.14 -10.50
CA VAL A 601 -10.96 -34.45 -9.75
C VAL A 601 -10.80 -35.80 -9.00
N PRO A 602 -11.27 -35.93 -7.73
CA PRO A 602 -11.20 -37.16 -6.95
C PRO A 602 -11.83 -38.36 -7.64
N ALA A 603 -11.17 -39.52 -7.55
CA ALA A 603 -11.60 -40.77 -8.20
C ALA A 603 -12.63 -41.58 -7.39
N SER A 604 -13.01 -41.10 -6.21
CA SER A 604 -13.88 -41.75 -5.22
C SER A 604 -15.26 -42.17 -5.71
N GLY A 605 -15.81 -41.47 -6.71
CA GLY A 605 -17.12 -41.79 -7.28
C GLY A 605 -18.32 -41.49 -6.37
N ALA A 606 -18.11 -40.91 -5.18
CA ALA A 606 -19.18 -40.52 -4.25
C ALA A 606 -20.24 -39.64 -4.92
N LEU A 607 -21.50 -40.08 -4.88
CA LEU A 607 -22.59 -39.33 -5.50
C LEU A 607 -22.97 -38.12 -4.62
N VAL A 608 -23.01 -36.92 -5.21
CA VAL A 608 -23.52 -35.71 -4.55
C VAL A 608 -24.94 -35.38 -5.04
N SER A 609 -25.93 -35.34 -4.15
CA SER A 609 -27.27 -34.84 -4.44
C SER A 609 -27.33 -33.34 -4.19
N VAL A 610 -27.54 -32.54 -5.24
CA VAL A 610 -27.82 -31.12 -5.12
C VAL A 610 -29.33 -30.92 -5.06
N ILE A 611 -29.82 -30.28 -4.00
CA ILE A 611 -31.24 -29.99 -3.80
C ILE A 611 -31.51 -28.53 -4.15
N LEU A 612 -32.43 -28.31 -5.08
CA LEU A 612 -32.83 -26.99 -5.54
C LEU A 612 -34.36 -26.88 -5.48
N ALA A 613 -34.87 -25.98 -4.64
CA ALA A 613 -36.30 -25.70 -4.57
C ALA A 613 -36.63 -24.48 -5.43
N THR A 614 -37.75 -24.51 -6.15
CA THR A 614 -38.21 -23.40 -6.98
C THR A 614 -39.73 -23.28 -6.94
N ARG A 615 -40.26 -22.07 -7.03
CA ARG A 615 -41.70 -21.80 -7.03
C ARG A 615 -42.03 -20.61 -7.91
N HIS A 616 -42.73 -20.88 -9.02
CA HIS A 616 -43.22 -19.83 -9.94
C HIS A 616 -42.13 -18.88 -10.49
N ARG A 617 -40.87 -19.34 -10.59
CA ARG A 617 -39.72 -18.57 -11.10
C ARG A 617 -38.97 -19.26 -12.26
N PRO A 618 -39.68 -19.66 -13.34
CA PRO A 618 -39.06 -20.39 -14.46
C PRO A 618 -37.96 -19.61 -15.21
N GLU A 619 -37.87 -18.30 -15.02
CA GLU A 619 -36.90 -17.42 -15.69
C GLU A 619 -35.50 -17.42 -15.06
N VAL A 620 -35.37 -17.64 -13.75
CA VAL A 620 -34.07 -17.69 -13.06
C VAL A 620 -33.53 -19.12 -12.97
N LEU A 621 -34.43 -20.10 -12.86
CA LEU A 621 -34.12 -21.52 -12.68
C LEU A 621 -33.09 -22.09 -13.70
N PRO A 622 -33.18 -21.83 -15.02
CA PRO A 622 -32.22 -22.39 -15.98
C PRO A 622 -30.78 -21.94 -15.76
N ARG A 623 -30.55 -20.79 -15.10
CA ARG A 623 -29.21 -20.33 -14.76
C ARG A 623 -28.62 -21.17 -13.62
N ALA A 624 -29.39 -21.35 -12.55
CA ALA A 624 -28.99 -22.18 -11.42
C ALA A 624 -28.71 -23.63 -11.87
N VAL A 625 -29.59 -24.24 -12.66
CA VAL A 625 -29.39 -25.61 -13.18
C VAL A 625 -28.14 -25.72 -14.05
N ARG A 626 -27.87 -24.73 -14.94
CA ARG A 626 -26.65 -24.74 -15.75
C ARG A 626 -25.37 -24.70 -14.90
N SER A 627 -25.39 -24.04 -13.75
CA SER A 627 -24.23 -24.00 -12.85
C SER A 627 -23.93 -25.36 -12.21
N VAL A 628 -24.97 -26.17 -11.95
CA VAL A 628 -24.82 -27.57 -11.51
C VAL A 628 -24.33 -28.44 -12.67
N CYS A 629 -24.86 -28.24 -13.87
CA CYS A 629 -24.39 -28.94 -15.07
C CYS A 629 -22.91 -28.68 -15.38
N ALA A 630 -22.40 -27.51 -15.02
CA ALA A 630 -21.02 -27.07 -15.26
C ALA A 630 -20.01 -27.58 -14.21
N GLN A 631 -20.44 -28.32 -13.20
CA GLN A 631 -19.54 -28.86 -12.18
C GLN A 631 -18.50 -29.78 -12.81
N ARG A 632 -17.22 -29.57 -12.47
CA ARG A 632 -16.13 -30.44 -12.92
C ARG A 632 -16.19 -31.83 -12.32
N TYR A 633 -16.68 -31.94 -11.08
CA TYR A 633 -16.97 -33.23 -10.48
C TYR A 633 -18.16 -33.88 -11.19
N PRO A 634 -18.04 -35.09 -11.78
CA PRO A 634 -19.08 -35.62 -12.66
C PRO A 634 -20.17 -36.43 -11.95
N HIS A 635 -19.94 -36.89 -10.70
CA HIS A 635 -20.85 -37.79 -9.97
C HIS A 635 -21.82 -37.00 -9.11
N TRP A 636 -22.82 -36.38 -9.74
CA TRP A 636 -23.88 -35.68 -9.05
C TRP A 636 -25.25 -36.04 -9.63
N GLU A 637 -26.28 -35.79 -8.83
CA GLU A 637 -27.67 -35.67 -9.28
C GLU A 637 -28.23 -34.34 -8.81
N LEU A 638 -29.20 -33.81 -9.55
CA LEU A 638 -29.88 -32.57 -9.21
C LEU A 638 -31.36 -32.86 -8.98
N VAL A 639 -31.82 -32.68 -7.75
CA VAL A 639 -33.23 -32.81 -7.38
C VAL A 639 -33.85 -31.41 -7.39
N VAL A 640 -34.56 -31.10 -8.47
CA VAL A 640 -35.35 -29.87 -8.59
C VAL A 640 -36.72 -30.11 -7.99
N VAL A 641 -37.01 -29.47 -6.86
CA VAL A 641 -38.32 -29.54 -6.21
C VAL A 641 -39.16 -28.36 -6.65
N ASP A 642 -40.13 -28.67 -7.51
CA ASP A 642 -41.14 -27.72 -7.93
C ASP A 642 -42.21 -27.57 -6.84
N ASN A 643 -42.29 -26.38 -6.27
CA ASN A 643 -43.26 -26.02 -5.23
C ASN A 643 -44.37 -25.10 -5.73
N GLY A 644 -44.57 -25.09 -7.06
CA GLY A 644 -45.72 -24.46 -7.72
C GLY A 644 -47.01 -25.24 -7.51
N ASP A 645 -48.14 -24.60 -7.80
CA ASP A 645 -49.48 -25.20 -7.79
C ASP A 645 -49.94 -25.68 -9.19
N ASP A 646 -49.06 -25.57 -10.20
CA ASP A 646 -49.34 -25.87 -11.62
C ASP A 646 -48.97 -27.32 -12.02
N GLY A 647 -48.68 -28.19 -11.06
CA GLY A 647 -48.23 -29.56 -11.32
C GLY A 647 -46.81 -29.68 -11.89
N GLY A 648 -46.02 -28.60 -11.84
CA GLY A 648 -44.66 -28.52 -12.37
C GLY A 648 -44.56 -28.32 -13.87
N GLY A 649 -45.63 -27.84 -14.50
CA GLY A 649 -45.67 -27.55 -15.93
C GLY A 649 -44.64 -26.50 -16.34
N ALA A 650 -44.62 -25.35 -15.66
CA ALA A 650 -43.68 -24.27 -15.93
C ALA A 650 -42.22 -24.68 -15.67
N THR A 651 -41.97 -25.37 -14.56
CA THR A 651 -40.65 -25.89 -14.19
C THR A 651 -40.12 -26.89 -15.23
N ARG A 652 -40.93 -27.88 -15.63
CA ARG A 652 -40.53 -28.85 -16.67
C ARG A 652 -40.32 -28.17 -18.03
N ALA A 653 -41.13 -27.17 -18.38
CA ALA A 653 -40.95 -26.42 -19.61
C ALA A 653 -39.63 -25.62 -19.60
N ALA A 654 -39.30 -24.96 -18.49
CA ALA A 654 -38.03 -24.22 -18.33
C ALA A 654 -36.80 -25.13 -18.43
N LEU A 655 -36.92 -26.39 -18.00
CA LEU A 655 -35.84 -27.37 -18.03
C LEU A 655 -35.79 -28.23 -19.31
N ALA A 656 -36.77 -28.09 -20.21
CA ALA A 656 -36.83 -28.90 -21.44
C ALA A 656 -35.60 -28.71 -22.35
N GLU A 657 -35.00 -27.51 -22.32
CA GLU A 657 -33.80 -27.14 -23.08
C GLU A 657 -32.48 -27.53 -22.39
N LEU A 658 -32.54 -28.16 -21.21
CA LEU A 658 -31.39 -28.64 -20.44
C LEU A 658 -31.48 -30.16 -20.21
N PRO A 659 -31.47 -30.99 -21.27
CA PRO A 659 -31.61 -32.43 -21.13
C PRO A 659 -30.35 -33.05 -20.51
N ASP A 660 -30.38 -33.29 -19.20
CA ASP A 660 -29.40 -34.09 -18.48
C ASP A 660 -30.13 -35.15 -17.65
N HIS A 661 -29.79 -36.41 -17.86
CA HIS A 661 -30.40 -37.56 -17.18
C HIS A 661 -30.21 -37.55 -15.66
N ARG A 662 -29.25 -36.75 -15.15
CA ARG A 662 -28.98 -36.55 -13.72
C ARG A 662 -29.93 -35.55 -13.06
N ILE A 663 -30.81 -34.90 -13.83
CA ILE A 663 -31.78 -33.91 -13.31
C ILE A 663 -33.13 -34.60 -13.09
N HIS A 664 -33.65 -34.47 -11.87
CA HIS A 664 -34.90 -35.07 -11.43
C HIS A 664 -35.85 -33.98 -10.91
N VAL A 665 -37.02 -33.87 -11.53
CA VAL A 665 -38.06 -32.91 -11.12
C VAL A 665 -39.08 -33.61 -10.24
N VAL A 666 -39.15 -33.22 -8.97
CA VAL A 666 -40.14 -33.68 -7.99
C VAL A 666 -41.15 -32.57 -7.75
N HIS A 667 -42.43 -32.89 -7.77
CA HIS A 667 -43.48 -31.91 -7.52
C HIS A 667 -43.96 -32.00 -6.07
N HIS A 668 -44.00 -30.87 -5.37
CA HIS A 668 -44.51 -30.73 -4.02
C HIS A 668 -45.63 -29.68 -3.99
N PRO A 669 -46.90 -30.09 -3.90
CA PRO A 669 -48.03 -29.17 -4.07
C PRO A 669 -48.33 -28.29 -2.84
N GLU A 670 -47.76 -28.60 -1.67
CA GLU A 670 -47.97 -27.81 -0.45
C GLU A 670 -46.97 -26.66 -0.41
N PRO A 671 -47.41 -25.38 -0.39
CA PRO A 671 -46.50 -24.24 -0.49
C PRO A 671 -45.62 -24.11 0.77
N GLY A 672 -44.30 -24.01 0.57
CA GLY A 672 -43.33 -23.79 1.64
C GLY A 672 -41.92 -24.27 1.25
N LEU A 673 -40.92 -23.40 1.39
CA LEU A 673 -39.53 -23.70 1.04
C LEU A 673 -38.95 -24.87 1.86
N SER A 674 -39.18 -24.87 3.18
CA SER A 674 -38.75 -25.96 4.07
C SER A 674 -39.35 -27.31 3.69
N GLY A 675 -40.64 -27.34 3.34
CA GLY A 675 -41.33 -28.56 2.88
C GLY A 675 -40.74 -29.06 1.56
N ALA A 676 -40.52 -28.14 0.61
CA ALA A 676 -39.87 -28.46 -0.66
C ALA A 676 -38.46 -29.04 -0.45
N ARG A 677 -37.61 -28.44 0.40
CA ARG A 677 -36.28 -28.97 0.69
C ARG A 677 -36.33 -30.33 1.41
N ASN A 678 -37.29 -30.57 2.29
CA ASN A 678 -37.51 -31.88 2.92
C ASN A 678 -37.91 -32.96 1.90
N VAL A 679 -38.76 -32.61 0.92
CA VAL A 679 -39.09 -33.51 -0.20
C VAL A 679 -37.86 -33.81 -1.05
N GLY A 680 -37.04 -32.80 -1.31
CA GLY A 680 -35.76 -32.96 -2.02
C GLY A 680 -34.81 -33.89 -1.27
N LEU A 681 -34.67 -33.71 0.04
CA LEU A 681 -33.86 -34.57 0.92
C LEU A 681 -34.34 -36.02 0.91
N ALA A 682 -35.65 -36.25 0.92
CA ALA A 682 -36.23 -37.59 0.87
C ALA A 682 -36.04 -38.26 -0.50
N ALA A 683 -35.90 -37.48 -1.57
CA ALA A 683 -35.67 -37.97 -2.92
C ALA A 683 -34.17 -38.12 -3.27
N ALA A 684 -33.27 -37.50 -2.51
CA ALA A 684 -31.83 -37.58 -2.68
C ALA A 684 -31.31 -39.02 -2.46
N THR A 685 -30.43 -39.47 -3.34
CA THR A 685 -29.81 -40.81 -3.35
C THR A 685 -28.29 -40.79 -3.17
N GLY A 686 -27.70 -39.60 -3.16
CA GLY A 686 -26.27 -39.36 -2.97
C GLY A 686 -25.81 -39.60 -1.54
N GLU A 687 -24.51 -39.86 -1.40
CA GLU A 687 -23.83 -40.01 -0.12
C GLU A 687 -23.59 -38.66 0.55
N ILE A 688 -23.51 -37.60 -0.25
CA ILE A 688 -23.34 -36.22 0.17
C ILE A 688 -24.53 -35.41 -0.36
N VAL A 689 -25.04 -34.50 0.45
CA VAL A 689 -26.10 -33.57 0.10
C VAL A 689 -25.52 -32.16 0.08
N ALA A 690 -25.81 -31.42 -0.99
CA ALA A 690 -25.55 -30.00 -1.15
C ALA A 690 -26.84 -29.28 -1.59
N TYR A 691 -26.84 -27.96 -1.54
CA TYR A 691 -28.03 -27.15 -1.84
C TYR A 691 -27.72 -26.05 -2.86
N LEU A 692 -28.77 -25.55 -3.51
CA LEU A 692 -28.69 -24.35 -4.34
C LEU A 692 -30.05 -23.63 -4.35
N ASP A 693 -30.06 -22.32 -4.16
CA ASP A 693 -31.24 -21.49 -4.42
C ASP A 693 -31.39 -21.20 -5.92
N ASP A 694 -32.64 -21.11 -6.39
CA ASP A 694 -32.96 -21.02 -7.82
C ASP A 694 -32.51 -19.72 -8.50
N ASP A 695 -32.09 -18.73 -7.73
CA ASP A 695 -31.51 -17.47 -8.20
C ASP A 695 -29.98 -17.36 -8.07
N ASN A 696 -29.32 -18.33 -7.42
CA ASN A 696 -27.87 -18.39 -7.26
C ASN A 696 -27.19 -19.33 -8.28
N GLU A 697 -25.86 -19.31 -8.33
CA GLU A 697 -25.06 -20.20 -9.19
C GLU A 697 -23.98 -20.91 -8.36
N LEU A 698 -23.83 -22.23 -8.49
CA LEU A 698 -22.68 -22.93 -7.91
C LEU A 698 -21.40 -22.60 -8.69
N ASP A 699 -20.30 -22.47 -7.96
CA ASP A 699 -18.98 -22.36 -8.59
C ASP A 699 -18.59 -23.71 -9.22
N PRO A 700 -17.99 -23.75 -10.43
CA PRO A 700 -17.65 -25.01 -11.12
C PRO A 700 -16.77 -25.99 -10.33
N GLU A 701 -16.03 -25.50 -9.33
CA GLU A 701 -15.16 -26.31 -8.47
C GLU A 701 -15.82 -26.77 -7.16
N TRP A 702 -17.06 -26.35 -6.87
CA TRP A 702 -17.66 -26.58 -5.56
C TRP A 702 -17.80 -28.07 -5.22
N LEU A 703 -18.43 -28.87 -6.11
CA LEU A 703 -18.61 -30.30 -5.84
C LEU A 703 -17.28 -31.06 -5.81
N HIS A 704 -16.28 -30.59 -6.57
CA HIS A 704 -14.91 -31.10 -6.50
C HIS A 704 -14.31 -30.87 -5.10
N ALA A 705 -14.41 -29.65 -4.58
CA ALA A 705 -13.93 -29.29 -3.26
C ALA A 705 -14.63 -30.07 -2.14
N VAL A 706 -15.97 -30.19 -2.20
CA VAL A 706 -16.80 -30.90 -1.23
C VAL A 706 -16.37 -32.36 -1.08
N VAL A 707 -16.24 -33.06 -2.22
CA VAL A 707 -15.87 -34.48 -2.22
C VAL A 707 -14.44 -34.68 -1.71
N GLY A 708 -13.49 -33.87 -2.18
CA GLY A 708 -12.11 -33.92 -1.69
C GLY A 708 -12.00 -33.64 -0.19
N ALA A 709 -12.83 -32.75 0.34
CA ALA A 709 -12.88 -32.43 1.76
C ALA A 709 -13.39 -33.61 2.61
N PHE A 710 -14.52 -34.24 2.23
CA PHE A 710 -15.08 -35.38 2.95
C PHE A 710 -14.26 -36.66 2.85
N GLU A 711 -13.46 -36.82 1.80
CA GLU A 711 -12.46 -37.89 1.68
C GLU A 711 -11.27 -37.66 2.61
N SER A 712 -10.75 -36.43 2.61
CA SER A 712 -9.58 -36.07 3.42
C SER A 712 -9.91 -36.00 4.92
N HIS A 713 -11.18 -35.74 5.25
CA HIS A 713 -11.69 -35.64 6.62
C HIS A 713 -12.89 -36.59 6.79
N PRO A 714 -12.65 -37.91 6.88
CA PRO A 714 -13.73 -38.91 6.92
C PRO A 714 -14.69 -38.71 8.11
N ASP A 715 -14.21 -38.16 9.22
CA ASP A 715 -15.02 -37.89 10.41
C ASP A 715 -15.90 -36.63 10.30
N ALA A 716 -15.66 -35.77 9.30
CA ALA A 716 -16.50 -34.60 9.06
C ALA A 716 -17.89 -35.05 8.58
N GLN A 717 -18.94 -34.49 9.18
CA GLN A 717 -20.33 -34.76 8.79
C GLN A 717 -20.97 -33.60 8.04
N VAL A 718 -20.54 -32.38 8.32
CA VAL A 718 -21.06 -31.12 7.78
C VAL A 718 -19.87 -30.25 7.43
N LEU A 719 -19.99 -29.51 6.34
CA LEU A 719 -19.03 -28.48 5.95
C LEU A 719 -19.76 -27.24 5.43
N TYR A 720 -19.07 -26.11 5.42
CA TYR A 720 -19.53 -24.93 4.69
C TYR A 720 -18.40 -24.23 3.94
N GLY A 721 -18.74 -23.63 2.81
CA GLY A 721 -17.85 -22.87 1.94
C GLY A 721 -18.01 -21.36 2.03
N ALA A 722 -17.24 -20.65 1.22
CA ALA A 722 -17.35 -19.22 1.01
C ALA A 722 -18.43 -18.90 -0.03
N ARG A 723 -19.06 -17.71 0.06
CA ARG A 723 -19.94 -17.20 -1.01
C ARG A 723 -19.39 -15.91 -1.59
N LEU A 724 -19.49 -15.76 -2.91
CA LEU A 724 -19.13 -14.55 -3.63
C LEU A 724 -20.40 -13.76 -3.94
N ILE A 725 -20.63 -12.67 -3.23
CA ILE A 725 -21.78 -11.78 -3.41
C ILE A 725 -21.47 -10.86 -4.58
N ASP A 726 -22.37 -10.77 -5.56
CA ASP A 726 -22.15 -9.99 -6.79
C ASP A 726 -22.12 -8.48 -6.58
N ASP A 727 -22.84 -7.98 -5.58
CA ASP A 727 -22.94 -6.55 -5.25
C ASP A 727 -23.18 -6.39 -3.75
N HIS A 728 -22.11 -6.05 -3.01
CA HIS A 728 -22.17 -5.86 -1.56
C HIS A 728 -23.18 -4.79 -1.12
N ASP A 729 -23.33 -3.72 -1.92
CA ASP A 729 -24.17 -2.58 -1.59
C ASP A 729 -25.65 -3.00 -1.54
N ARG A 730 -26.10 -3.85 -2.48
CA ARG A 730 -27.49 -4.32 -2.49
C ARG A 730 -27.85 -5.16 -1.28
N VAL A 731 -26.91 -5.91 -0.72
CA VAL A 731 -27.13 -6.68 0.51
C VAL A 731 -27.48 -5.75 1.69
N HIS A 732 -26.96 -4.53 1.69
CA HIS A 732 -27.21 -3.52 2.72
C HIS A 732 -28.26 -2.48 2.31
N GLY A 733 -29.04 -2.75 1.26
CA GLY A 733 -30.12 -1.86 0.79
C GLY A 733 -29.64 -0.57 0.11
N LEU A 734 -28.39 -0.53 -0.38
CA LEU A 734 -27.80 0.60 -1.10
C LEU A 734 -28.04 0.49 -2.62
N PRO A 735 -27.79 1.56 -3.43
CA PRO A 735 -28.21 1.67 -4.84
C PRO A 735 -27.60 0.71 -5.87
N GLY A 736 -26.93 -0.37 -5.45
CA GLY A 736 -26.46 -1.44 -6.32
C GLY A 736 -25.33 -1.06 -7.27
N ARG A 737 -24.21 -0.61 -6.68
CA ARG A 737 -22.93 -0.33 -7.35
C ARG A 737 -21.74 -0.90 -6.55
N GLY A 738 -22.01 -1.79 -5.61
CA GLY A 738 -21.00 -2.37 -4.75
C GLY A 738 -20.10 -3.30 -5.53
N TRP A 739 -18.86 -3.44 -5.06
CA TRP A 739 -17.96 -4.44 -5.58
C TRP A 739 -18.42 -5.84 -5.16
N PRO A 740 -18.09 -6.88 -5.94
CA PRO A 740 -18.26 -8.25 -5.48
C PRO A 740 -17.49 -8.46 -4.18
N TRP A 741 -18.11 -9.15 -3.22
CA TRP A 741 -17.53 -9.37 -1.90
C TRP A 741 -17.54 -10.84 -1.54
N LEU A 742 -16.38 -11.35 -1.08
CA LEU A 742 -16.24 -12.72 -0.62
C LEU A 742 -16.56 -12.78 0.87
N GLN A 743 -17.51 -13.63 1.25
CA GLN A 743 -17.82 -13.89 2.65
C GLN A 743 -17.38 -15.31 3.03
N PHE A 744 -16.49 -15.41 4.02
CA PHE A 744 -16.05 -16.66 4.63
C PHE A 744 -15.73 -16.46 6.12
N ALA A 745 -16.79 -16.30 6.92
CA ALA A 745 -16.67 -16.13 8.37
C ALA A 745 -16.01 -17.36 9.03
N ALA A 746 -15.36 -17.17 10.18
CA ALA A 746 -14.93 -18.28 11.03
C ALA A 746 -16.14 -18.88 11.75
N TYR A 747 -16.11 -20.19 11.96
CA TYR A 747 -17.12 -20.86 12.77
C TYR A 747 -16.89 -20.52 14.23
N ASP A 748 -17.86 -19.82 14.79
CA ASP A 748 -18.03 -19.67 16.22
C ASP A 748 -19.49 -19.96 16.55
N ARG A 749 -19.72 -20.86 17.50
CA ARG A 749 -21.08 -21.30 17.87
C ARG A 749 -21.90 -20.14 18.43
N ALA A 750 -21.30 -19.28 19.25
CA ALA A 750 -21.98 -18.14 19.84
C ALA A 750 -22.40 -17.12 18.77
N THR A 751 -21.50 -16.83 17.83
CA THR A 751 -21.78 -15.97 16.67
C THR A 751 -22.89 -16.54 15.80
N LEU A 752 -22.85 -17.86 15.53
CA LEU A 752 -23.91 -18.55 14.78
C LEU A 752 -25.26 -18.50 15.53
N GLU A 753 -25.29 -18.51 16.86
CA GLU A 753 -26.54 -18.36 17.63
C GLU A 753 -27.13 -16.93 17.59
N GLU A 754 -26.36 -15.95 17.13
CA GLU A 754 -26.80 -14.56 16.97
C GLU A 754 -27.33 -14.25 15.56
N GLY A 755 -26.75 -14.90 14.54
CA GLY A 755 -27.16 -14.77 13.15
C GLY A 755 -26.48 -15.76 12.21
N MET A 756 -27.01 -15.86 10.99
CA MET A 756 -26.48 -16.75 9.95
C MET A 756 -25.11 -16.28 9.44
N ILE A 757 -24.14 -17.20 9.36
CA ILE A 757 -22.75 -16.91 8.97
C ILE A 757 -22.43 -17.22 7.50
N THR A 758 -23.32 -17.92 6.79
CA THR A 758 -23.13 -18.35 5.40
C THR A 758 -24.47 -18.45 4.64
N ASP A 759 -24.44 -18.94 3.40
CA ASP A 759 -25.63 -19.19 2.58
C ASP A 759 -25.95 -20.70 2.53
N ILE A 760 -27.20 -21.06 2.30
CA ILE A 760 -27.59 -22.48 2.10
C ILE A 760 -26.79 -23.14 0.97
N GLY A 761 -26.50 -22.41 -0.11
CA GLY A 761 -25.73 -22.91 -1.26
C GLY A 761 -24.26 -23.20 -0.93
N ALA A 762 -23.80 -22.74 0.24
CA ALA A 762 -22.47 -23.01 0.74
C ALA A 762 -22.42 -24.17 1.73
N ILE A 763 -23.55 -24.80 2.07
CA ILE A 763 -23.59 -25.92 3.04
C ILE A 763 -23.60 -27.25 2.29
N ALA A 764 -22.79 -28.20 2.77
CA ALA A 764 -22.88 -29.60 2.37
C ALA A 764 -22.74 -30.52 3.59
N HIS A 765 -23.40 -31.67 3.56
CA HIS A 765 -23.34 -32.65 4.65
C HIS A 765 -23.47 -34.08 4.14
N ARG A 766 -23.08 -35.05 4.97
CA ARG A 766 -23.33 -36.47 4.67
C ARG A 766 -24.82 -36.77 4.70
N ALA A 767 -25.28 -37.65 3.84
CA ALA A 767 -26.68 -38.07 3.81
C ALA A 767 -27.07 -38.82 5.12
N GLY A 768 -28.37 -38.77 5.46
CA GLY A 768 -28.93 -39.54 6.56
C GLY A 768 -28.76 -38.97 7.97
N LEU A 769 -28.23 -37.74 8.12
CA LEU A 769 -28.17 -37.06 9.42
C LEU A 769 -29.60 -36.71 9.90
N PRO A 770 -30.03 -37.14 11.09
CA PRO A 770 -31.34 -36.79 11.66
C PRO A 770 -31.59 -35.27 11.75
N GLU A 771 -30.52 -34.51 11.93
CA GLU A 771 -30.50 -33.06 12.06
C GLU A 771 -30.69 -32.36 10.71
N ALA A 772 -30.46 -33.04 9.58
CA ALA A 772 -30.61 -32.52 8.23
C ALA A 772 -32.07 -32.51 7.75
N ARG A 773 -32.98 -31.92 8.53
CA ARG A 773 -34.41 -31.78 8.19
C ARG A 773 -34.88 -30.37 8.43
N PHE A 774 -35.49 -29.68 7.48
CA PHE A 774 -35.97 -28.31 7.65
C PHE A 774 -37.25 -28.26 8.50
N ASP A 775 -37.38 -27.20 9.31
CA ASP A 775 -38.60 -26.93 10.08
C ASP A 775 -39.65 -26.27 9.16
N GLU A 776 -40.70 -27.03 8.84
CA GLU A 776 -41.76 -26.59 7.92
C GLU A 776 -42.61 -25.43 8.47
N THR A 777 -42.46 -25.09 9.76
CA THR A 777 -43.09 -23.90 10.35
C THR A 777 -42.29 -22.61 10.13
N LEU A 778 -41.08 -22.71 9.58
CA LEU A 778 -40.24 -21.57 9.18
C LEU A 778 -40.48 -21.25 7.71
N THR A 779 -40.67 -19.97 7.44
CA THR A 779 -40.83 -19.35 6.12
C THR A 779 -39.68 -18.40 5.77
N TYR A 780 -38.77 -18.17 6.73
CA TYR A 780 -37.59 -17.32 6.60
C TYR A 780 -36.47 -17.85 7.51
N ALA A 781 -35.22 -17.80 7.04
CA ALA A 781 -34.02 -18.23 7.77
C ALA A 781 -34.05 -19.70 8.22
N GLU A 782 -34.70 -20.58 7.44
CA GLU A 782 -34.73 -22.03 7.68
C GLU A 782 -33.36 -22.69 7.51
N ASP A 783 -32.49 -22.10 6.69
CA ASP A 783 -31.08 -22.45 6.51
C ASP A 783 -30.25 -22.17 7.77
N TRP A 784 -30.56 -21.09 8.48
CA TRP A 784 -29.94 -20.76 9.76
C TRP A 784 -30.27 -21.78 10.85
N ASP A 785 -31.56 -22.14 10.99
CA ASP A 785 -31.98 -23.20 11.92
C ASP A 785 -31.38 -24.57 11.55
N LEU A 786 -31.27 -24.87 10.24
CA LEU A 786 -30.60 -26.09 9.77
C LEU A 786 -29.15 -26.13 10.23
N LEU A 787 -28.36 -25.08 9.95
CA LEU A 787 -26.94 -25.06 10.29
C LEU A 787 -26.73 -25.19 11.80
N LEU A 788 -27.53 -24.51 12.63
CA LEU A 788 -27.49 -24.62 14.09
C LEU A 788 -27.73 -26.05 14.60
N ARG A 789 -28.60 -26.82 13.92
CA ARG A 789 -28.89 -28.22 14.27
C ARG A 789 -27.81 -29.17 13.78
N LEU A 790 -27.38 -29.00 12.52
CA LEU A 790 -26.29 -29.75 11.91
C LEU A 790 -24.97 -29.63 12.69
N THR A 791 -24.78 -28.52 13.42
CA THR A 791 -23.58 -28.28 14.24
C THR A 791 -23.86 -28.29 15.74
N SER A 792 -24.95 -28.95 16.16
CA SER A 792 -25.37 -28.99 17.57
C SER A 792 -24.47 -29.84 18.46
N ASP A 793 -23.87 -30.90 17.91
CA ASP A 793 -23.01 -31.84 18.65
C ASP A 793 -21.52 -31.71 18.25
N ARG A 794 -21.22 -31.09 17.10
CA ARG A 794 -19.86 -30.94 16.56
C ARG A 794 -19.73 -29.70 15.67
N PRO A 795 -18.52 -29.11 15.56
CA PRO A 795 -18.28 -28.04 14.60
C PRO A 795 -18.32 -28.56 13.16
N PRO A 796 -18.72 -27.73 12.18
CA PRO A 796 -18.60 -28.05 10.78
C PRO A 796 -17.13 -27.95 10.33
N LEU A 797 -16.79 -28.61 9.23
CA LEU A 797 -15.54 -28.35 8.54
C LEU A 797 -15.66 -27.04 7.75
N GLU A 798 -14.77 -26.09 8.02
CA GLU A 798 -14.67 -24.86 7.23
C GLU A 798 -13.88 -25.13 5.96
N LEU A 799 -14.55 -25.13 4.81
CA LEU A 799 -13.95 -25.41 3.52
C LEU A 799 -13.61 -24.09 2.83
N PRO A 800 -12.35 -23.67 2.72
CA PRO A 800 -11.98 -22.40 2.10
C PRO A 800 -12.07 -22.50 0.57
N ALA A 801 -13.26 -22.73 0.03
CA ALA A 801 -13.55 -22.76 -1.40
C ALA A 801 -14.82 -21.95 -1.67
N VAL A 802 -14.89 -21.29 -2.82
CA VAL A 802 -16.10 -20.58 -3.24
C VAL A 802 -17.14 -21.63 -3.60
N ALA A 803 -18.26 -21.63 -2.88
CA ALA A 803 -19.37 -22.56 -3.11
C ALA A 803 -20.34 -22.02 -4.15
N CYS A 804 -20.78 -20.78 -3.97
CA CYS A 804 -21.77 -20.16 -4.85
C CYS A 804 -21.49 -18.68 -5.09
N ARG A 805 -22.00 -18.20 -6.23
CA ARG A 805 -22.17 -16.79 -6.55
C ARG A 805 -23.57 -16.38 -6.11
N TYR A 806 -23.61 -15.53 -5.09
CA TYR A 806 -24.83 -15.04 -4.49
C TYR A 806 -25.34 -13.82 -5.27
N ARG A 807 -26.53 -13.95 -5.89
CA ARG A 807 -27.09 -12.92 -6.78
C ARG A 807 -28.03 -12.00 -6.03
N THR A 808 -27.73 -10.71 -6.06
CA THR A 808 -28.52 -9.69 -5.39
C THR A 808 -29.54 -9.00 -6.29
N ASP A 809 -29.57 -9.35 -7.58
CA ASP A 809 -30.41 -8.73 -8.61
C ASP A 809 -31.65 -9.54 -9.02
N ALA A 810 -31.87 -10.71 -8.42
CA ALA A 810 -33.03 -11.53 -8.72
C ALA A 810 -34.34 -10.91 -8.18
N PRO A 811 -35.47 -11.03 -8.90
CA PRO A 811 -36.75 -10.47 -8.47
C PRO A 811 -37.41 -11.32 -7.39
N SER A 812 -38.04 -10.73 -6.37
CA SER A 812 -38.80 -11.45 -5.33
C SER A 812 -37.93 -12.38 -4.46
N ARG A 813 -36.79 -11.88 -3.97
CA ARG A 813 -35.91 -12.65 -3.09
C ARG A 813 -36.50 -12.74 -1.70
N LEU A 814 -36.40 -13.91 -1.06
CA LEU A 814 -36.86 -14.09 0.31
C LEU A 814 -36.09 -13.19 1.30
N SER A 815 -34.85 -12.83 0.98
CA SER A 815 -34.05 -11.89 1.77
C SER A 815 -34.55 -10.44 1.75
N ASP A 816 -35.48 -10.07 0.86
CA ASP A 816 -36.09 -8.74 0.82
C ASP A 816 -37.16 -8.54 1.92
N GLU A 817 -37.69 -9.63 2.50
CA GLU A 817 -38.79 -9.61 3.48
C GLU A 817 -38.36 -10.23 4.82
N VAL A 818 -37.63 -9.45 5.64
CA VAL A 818 -37.15 -9.91 6.96
C VAL A 818 -38.33 -10.18 7.91
N VAL A 819 -38.47 -11.42 8.40
CA VAL A 819 -39.49 -11.80 9.37
C VAL A 819 -38.89 -11.92 10.78
N ALA A 820 -38.82 -10.79 11.50
CA ALA A 820 -38.18 -10.69 12.82
C ALA A 820 -38.67 -11.73 13.85
N GLU A 821 -39.97 -12.05 13.84
CA GLU A 821 -40.56 -13.07 14.72
C GLU A 821 -39.92 -14.46 14.52
N GLN A 822 -39.58 -14.83 13.29
CA GLN A 822 -38.95 -16.13 13.01
C GLN A 822 -37.51 -16.16 13.48
N LEU A 823 -36.76 -15.07 13.31
CA LEU A 823 -35.40 -14.94 13.85
C LEU A 823 -35.40 -15.10 15.38
N ASP A 824 -36.37 -14.48 16.07
CA ASP A 824 -36.48 -14.59 17.52
C ASP A 824 -36.92 -16.00 17.97
N ARG A 825 -37.77 -16.69 17.19
CA ARG A 825 -38.11 -18.10 17.43
C ARG A 825 -36.88 -19.00 17.33
N ILE A 826 -36.04 -18.82 16.31
CA ILE A 826 -34.78 -19.58 16.12
C ILE A 826 -33.84 -19.31 17.31
N ARG A 827 -33.61 -18.05 17.66
CA ARG A 827 -32.79 -17.68 18.83
C ARG A 827 -33.30 -18.31 20.12
N THR A 828 -34.62 -18.27 20.35
CA THR A 828 -35.22 -18.83 21.57
C THR A 828 -35.08 -20.34 21.64
N ARG A 829 -35.21 -21.04 20.49
CA ARG A 829 -35.04 -22.49 20.39
C ARG A 829 -33.62 -22.94 20.75
N HIS A 830 -32.61 -22.19 20.31
CA HIS A 830 -31.20 -22.62 20.40
C HIS A 830 -30.42 -21.98 21.56
N ARG A 831 -30.85 -20.85 22.15
CA ARG A 831 -30.21 -20.22 23.33
C ARG A 831 -30.39 -20.98 24.66
N GLY A 832 -31.13 -22.09 24.66
CA GLY A 832 -31.55 -22.82 25.87
C GLY A 832 -30.73 -24.06 26.25
N THR A 833 -29.68 -24.44 25.52
CA THR A 833 -28.94 -25.70 25.75
C THR A 833 -27.59 -25.54 26.47
N ALA A 834 -27.18 -24.33 26.86
CA ALA A 834 -25.87 -24.07 27.49
C ALA A 834 -25.90 -23.85 29.02
N SER A 835 -26.96 -24.27 29.71
CA SER A 835 -26.98 -24.30 31.19
C SER A 835 -27.70 -25.54 31.71
N GLY A 836 -26.96 -26.64 31.82
CA GLY A 836 -27.43 -27.90 32.38
C GLY A 836 -26.28 -28.84 32.72
N ASP A 837 -25.78 -28.67 33.94
CA ASP A 837 -24.98 -29.61 34.75
C ASP A 837 -23.51 -29.93 34.42
N ALA A 838 -22.69 -29.58 35.43
CA ALA A 838 -21.41 -30.15 35.89
C ALA A 838 -20.11 -29.84 35.15
#